data_AF-A0A9E3VSE0-F1
#
_entry.id   AF-A0A9E3VSE0-F1
#
_cell.length_a   1.000
_cell.length_b   1.000
_cell.length_c   1.000
_cell.angle_alpha   90.00
_cell.angle_beta   90.00
_cell.angle_gamma   90.00
#
_symmetry.space_group_name_H-M   'P 1'
#
loop_
_entity.id
_entity.type
_entity.pdbx_description
1 polymer ?
#
loop_
_entity_poly.entity_id
_entity_poly.type
_entity_poly.pdbx_seq_one_letter_code
_entity_poly.pdbx_strand_id
1 'polypeptide(L)'
;MFQVKRTVRGFTVGLSVLMLATRALSQTPADTPPLKPATGANPGEHTTIKLPGGVSLELVWIPAGTFLMGQRDGEQDAYPNKETPQHPVTLSSGYWMGKFEVTKEQWKAVMGTAPWEGRPSAGEDLKTPANYVDWSSAAAFAEALTKVAGVNFRLPTEAEWEYACRAGTTTRFYWGDDPTYDAIDGHAWWRGNAANTELKCPRSVGQKPPNPWGLCDMSGNVSEWCQDWHSFYFGGPATDPAGPAIASHRVLRGGSWITIGGQCRSSRRYHEEPLMARSDIGFRVTSGNPVVRQPGVPEIVDVFVAGSEGVNTYRIPSMLLAPDGTLLAFCEARKESQDDASPTDMVLRRSVDGGRSWLPTQVLVHGIGNEALMNPCAVVDRATNTVLLACMKANKIGPNRNQHFLLLSQDNGQTWSEPMDIGDRIANYNDSFVPGPGVGIQMQSGRLVIPGYAGTPDEVLEENFYSRVLYSDDHGQNWTLGAPVPQFSDESQAVELRDGSLMLNVRGNMGMSCRGVAISENGGETWSRFYWDRALKECPCEASLIRYGCDEKDGKNALLFANPDNSGECYGILERTKMTVRASFDEGKTWPVKRLLHPGPSSYSTMVRLPDGDIGILFEGGEKHRREWIRFARFSMAWLADQG
;
A
#
# COMPACT_ATOMS: atom_id res chain seq x y z
N MET A 1 -74.73 24.19 -4.88
CA MET A 1 -74.24 23.86 -6.24
C MET A 1 -72.88 24.55 -6.40
N PHE A 2 -71.86 24.24 -5.61
CA PHE A 2 -71.02 23.03 -5.43
C PHE A 2 -69.89 22.86 -6.45
N GLN A 3 -68.67 23.07 -5.92
CA GLN A 3 -67.38 22.42 -6.19
C GLN A 3 -66.73 22.52 -7.57
N VAL A 4 -65.58 23.21 -7.60
CA VAL A 4 -64.46 22.88 -8.49
C VAL A 4 -63.45 22.05 -7.67
N LYS A 5 -63.39 20.74 -7.95
CA LYS A 5 -62.45 19.79 -7.34
C LYS A 5 -61.18 19.66 -8.21
N ARG A 6 -60.03 19.74 -7.54
CA ARG A 6 -58.73 19.21 -8.00
C ARG A 6 -58.83 17.70 -8.24
N THR A 7 -58.14 17.19 -9.26
CA THR A 7 -57.59 15.82 -9.23
C THR A 7 -56.31 15.72 -10.07
N VAL A 8 -55.39 14.93 -9.52
CA VAL A 8 -53.98 14.69 -9.84
C VAL A 8 -53.79 13.67 -10.97
N ARG A 9 -52.73 13.84 -11.79
CA ARG A 9 -51.96 12.78 -12.48
C ARG A 9 -50.52 13.31 -12.57
N GLY A 10 -49.46 12.71 -12.03
CA GLY A 10 -49.11 11.29 -11.96
C GLY A 10 -48.25 10.94 -13.18
N PHE A 11 -46.96 11.29 -13.19
CA PHE A 11 -46.00 10.87 -14.21
C PHE A 11 -44.93 9.97 -13.57
N THR A 12 -45.00 8.69 -13.92
CA THR A 12 -43.98 7.67 -13.66
C THR A 12 -43.18 7.52 -14.94
N VAL A 13 -41.87 7.76 -14.91
CA VAL A 13 -40.98 7.44 -16.03
C VAL A 13 -40.53 5.99 -15.89
N GLY A 14 -41.06 5.13 -16.75
CA GLY A 14 -40.71 3.73 -16.86
C GLY A 14 -39.45 3.51 -17.71
N LEU A 15 -38.56 2.69 -17.17
CA LEU A 15 -37.38 2.12 -17.83
C LEU A 15 -37.81 1.33 -19.08
N SER A 16 -37.33 1.72 -20.25
CA SER A 16 -37.50 0.93 -21.49
C SER A 16 -36.15 0.37 -21.92
N VAL A 17 -35.97 -0.93 -21.66
CA VAL A 17 -34.89 -1.77 -22.19
C VAL A 17 -35.18 -2.05 -23.66
N LEU A 18 -34.31 -1.59 -24.55
CA LEU A 18 -34.40 -1.90 -25.98
C LEU A 18 -33.55 -3.15 -26.27
N MET A 19 -34.22 -4.32 -26.30
CA MET A 19 -33.73 -5.50 -27.03
C MET A 19 -33.82 -5.20 -28.54
N LEU A 20 -32.70 -5.33 -29.26
CA LEU A 20 -32.74 -5.49 -30.71
C LEU A 20 -31.70 -6.51 -31.19
N ALA A 21 -32.26 -7.69 -31.50
CA ALA A 21 -31.96 -8.56 -32.64
C ALA A 21 -30.51 -9.04 -32.87
N THR A 22 -30.23 -10.20 -32.29
CA THR A 22 -29.38 -11.24 -32.88
C THR A 22 -29.84 -11.66 -34.28
N ARG A 23 -28.99 -11.54 -35.30
CA ARG A 23 -29.00 -12.43 -36.47
C ARG A 23 -27.59 -12.57 -37.08
N ALA A 24 -27.05 -13.76 -36.83
CA ALA A 24 -25.90 -14.47 -37.41
C ALA A 24 -25.11 -13.82 -38.56
N LEU A 25 -23.78 -13.73 -38.34
CA LEU A 25 -22.80 -14.25 -39.28
C LEU A 25 -22.20 -15.52 -38.68
N SER A 26 -22.78 -16.66 -39.03
CA SER A 26 -22.15 -17.96 -38.87
C SER A 26 -21.04 -18.08 -39.91
N GLN A 27 -19.82 -17.72 -39.54
CA GLN A 27 -18.64 -18.31 -40.15
C GLN A 27 -18.03 -19.21 -39.09
N THR A 28 -18.08 -20.52 -39.35
CA THR A 28 -17.31 -21.53 -38.64
C THR A 28 -15.86 -21.07 -38.52
N PRO A 29 -15.24 -21.08 -37.32
CA PRO A 29 -13.80 -20.93 -37.23
C PRO A 29 -13.19 -22.07 -38.03
N ALA A 30 -12.39 -21.72 -39.04
CA ALA A 30 -11.54 -22.69 -39.71
C ALA A 30 -10.68 -23.40 -38.65
N ASP A 31 -10.57 -24.72 -38.79
CA ASP A 31 -9.79 -25.65 -37.96
C ASP A 31 -8.38 -25.11 -37.65
N THR A 32 -8.28 -24.31 -36.60
CA THR A 32 -7.01 -23.98 -35.96
C THR A 32 -6.92 -24.92 -34.77
N PRO A 33 -6.02 -25.92 -34.78
CA PRO A 33 -5.91 -26.83 -33.65
C PRO A 33 -5.67 -26.03 -32.36
N PRO A 34 -6.30 -26.39 -31.23
CA PRO A 34 -6.03 -25.75 -29.96
C PRO A 34 -4.53 -25.88 -29.67
N LEU A 35 -3.87 -24.74 -29.42
CA LEU A 35 -2.48 -24.72 -28.97
C LEU A 35 -2.38 -25.59 -27.71
N LYS A 36 -1.47 -26.58 -27.75
CA LYS A 36 -1.14 -27.42 -26.59
C LYS A 36 -0.74 -26.55 -25.40
N PRO A 37 -0.91 -27.01 -24.14
CA PRO A 37 -0.29 -26.36 -22.99
C PRO A 37 1.18 -26.08 -23.28
N ALA A 38 1.58 -24.82 -23.10
CA ALA A 38 2.82 -24.27 -23.60
C ALA A 38 4.05 -24.97 -23.01
N THR A 39 4.75 -25.77 -23.82
CA THR A 39 6.09 -26.25 -23.52
C THR A 39 7.00 -25.90 -24.69
N GLY A 40 7.58 -24.70 -24.68
CA GLY A 40 8.76 -24.45 -25.50
C GLY A 40 9.96 -25.19 -24.89
N ALA A 41 10.87 -25.65 -25.73
CA ALA A 41 12.03 -26.43 -25.27
C ALA A 41 13.26 -25.54 -25.02
N ASN A 42 13.41 -24.47 -25.79
CA ASN A 42 14.61 -23.63 -25.80
C ASN A 42 14.25 -22.13 -25.76
N PRO A 43 15.05 -21.30 -25.07
CA PRO A 43 14.85 -19.85 -25.10
C PRO A 43 14.87 -19.33 -26.54
N GLY A 44 13.90 -18.48 -26.88
CA GLY A 44 13.82 -17.88 -28.22
C GLY A 44 13.13 -18.72 -29.31
N GLU A 45 12.58 -19.88 -28.97
CA GLU A 45 11.63 -20.57 -29.83
C GLU A 45 10.45 -19.63 -30.16
N HIS A 46 9.96 -19.64 -31.40
CA HIS A 46 8.90 -18.74 -31.84
C HIS A 46 7.67 -19.47 -32.37
N THR A 47 6.50 -18.89 -32.14
CA THR A 47 5.23 -19.36 -32.69
C THR A 47 4.37 -18.16 -33.12
N THR A 48 3.38 -18.41 -33.97
CA THR A 48 2.52 -17.36 -34.51
C THR A 48 1.06 -17.73 -34.38
N ILE A 49 0.27 -16.83 -33.80
CA ILE A 49 -1.20 -16.93 -33.74
C ILE A 49 -1.79 -16.03 -34.82
N LYS A 50 -2.82 -16.54 -35.50
CA LYS A 50 -3.61 -15.75 -36.46
C LYS A 50 -4.83 -15.15 -35.76
N LEU A 51 -4.89 -13.84 -35.74
CA LEU A 51 -6.00 -13.04 -35.24
C LEU A 51 -7.04 -12.81 -36.36
N PRO A 52 -8.23 -12.26 -36.05
CA PRO A 52 -9.22 -11.91 -37.04
C PRO A 52 -8.63 -11.07 -38.18
N GLY A 53 -9.06 -11.33 -39.41
CA GLY A 53 -8.51 -10.68 -40.60
C GLY A 53 -7.11 -11.18 -41.01
N GLY A 54 -6.59 -12.26 -40.42
CA GLY A 54 -5.30 -12.86 -40.78
C GLY A 54 -4.08 -12.14 -40.20
N VAL A 55 -4.30 -11.17 -39.31
CA VAL A 55 -3.25 -10.43 -38.59
C VAL A 55 -2.44 -11.40 -37.74
N SER A 56 -1.11 -11.24 -37.71
CA SER A 56 -0.22 -12.18 -37.00
C SER A 56 0.19 -11.63 -35.64
N LEU A 57 0.15 -12.49 -34.64
CA LEU A 57 0.74 -12.28 -33.31
C LEU A 57 1.89 -13.27 -33.14
N GLU A 58 3.12 -12.79 -33.27
CA GLU A 58 4.33 -13.57 -33.03
C GLU A 58 4.66 -13.61 -31.53
N LEU A 59 4.96 -14.81 -31.03
CA LEU A 59 5.33 -15.05 -29.65
C LEU A 59 6.69 -15.74 -29.58
N VAL A 60 7.40 -15.48 -28.49
CA VAL A 60 8.73 -16.01 -28.17
C VAL A 60 8.66 -16.77 -26.84
N TRP A 61 9.26 -17.95 -26.77
CA TRP A 61 9.33 -18.75 -25.55
C TRP A 61 10.37 -18.21 -24.59
N ILE A 62 9.94 -17.99 -23.34
CA ILE A 62 10.76 -17.58 -22.21
C ILE A 62 10.79 -18.74 -21.22
N PRO A 63 11.97 -19.31 -20.90
CA PRO A 63 12.09 -20.45 -20.00
C PRO A 63 11.82 -20.06 -18.54
N ALA A 64 11.58 -21.06 -17.68
CA ALA A 64 11.71 -20.88 -16.23
C ALA A 64 13.19 -20.61 -15.86
N GLY A 65 13.42 -19.89 -14.76
CA GLY A 65 14.78 -19.67 -14.27
C GLY A 65 14.89 -18.60 -13.20
N THR A 66 16.10 -18.39 -12.71
CA THR A 66 16.40 -17.42 -11.66
C THR A 66 17.30 -16.31 -12.20
N PHE A 67 17.04 -15.07 -11.80
CA PHE A 67 17.87 -13.91 -12.15
C PHE A 67 17.92 -12.89 -11.00
N LEU A 68 18.82 -11.91 -11.12
CA LEU A 68 18.86 -10.76 -10.22
C LEU A 68 17.98 -9.64 -10.80
N MET A 69 16.87 -9.36 -10.12
CA MET A 69 15.94 -8.29 -10.45
C MET A 69 16.35 -6.98 -9.77
N GLY A 70 16.23 -5.87 -10.50
CA GLY A 70 16.63 -4.54 -10.03
C GLY A 70 18.05 -4.14 -10.46
N GLN A 71 18.39 -2.88 -10.16
CA GLN A 71 19.67 -2.30 -10.55
C GLN A 71 20.81 -2.91 -9.71
N ARG A 72 21.97 -3.14 -10.34
CA ARG A 72 23.18 -3.54 -9.59
C ARG A 72 23.78 -2.33 -8.84
N ASP A 73 24.58 -2.60 -7.83
CA ASP A 73 25.27 -1.53 -7.11
C ASP A 73 26.22 -0.76 -8.03
N GLY A 74 26.24 0.58 -7.90
CA GLY A 74 27.05 1.47 -8.74
C GLY A 74 26.65 1.54 -10.23
N GLU A 75 25.47 1.04 -10.63
CA GLU A 75 25.02 1.12 -12.03
C GLU A 75 24.85 2.58 -12.51
N GLN A 76 25.37 2.88 -13.71
CA GLN A 76 25.31 4.23 -14.29
C GLN A 76 23.86 4.64 -14.62
N ASP A 77 23.49 5.88 -14.26
CA ASP A 77 22.13 6.44 -14.43
C ASP A 77 21.02 5.66 -13.72
N ALA A 78 21.42 4.90 -12.69
CA ALA A 78 20.56 4.34 -11.66
C ALA A 78 19.65 5.42 -11.05
N TYR A 79 18.42 5.03 -10.73
CA TYR A 79 17.50 5.84 -9.93
C TYR A 79 17.36 5.18 -8.55
N PRO A 80 18.13 5.63 -7.54
CA PRO A 80 18.05 5.08 -6.18
C PRO A 80 16.61 5.11 -5.67
N ASN A 81 16.24 4.09 -4.89
CA ASN A 81 14.92 3.92 -4.26
C ASN A 81 13.77 3.50 -5.18
N LYS A 82 13.99 3.41 -6.50
CA LYS A 82 13.02 2.81 -7.42
C LYS A 82 13.44 1.44 -7.92
N GLU A 83 14.72 1.16 -8.05
CA GLU A 83 15.17 -0.11 -8.65
C GLU A 83 15.96 -0.99 -7.66
N THR A 84 15.92 -0.62 -6.37
CA THR A 84 16.71 -1.21 -5.28
C THR A 84 15.83 -1.75 -4.15
N PRO A 85 16.31 -2.74 -3.39
CA PRO A 85 17.57 -3.46 -3.60
C PRO A 85 17.51 -4.45 -4.78
N GLN A 86 18.68 -4.76 -5.35
CA GLN A 86 18.79 -5.92 -6.24
C GLN A 86 18.53 -7.19 -5.45
N HIS A 87 17.76 -8.12 -6.01
CA HIS A 87 17.38 -9.33 -5.29
C HIS A 87 17.12 -10.52 -6.24
N PRO A 88 17.30 -11.77 -5.77
CA PRO A 88 17.07 -12.94 -6.60
C PRO A 88 15.58 -13.21 -6.80
N VAL A 89 15.18 -13.41 -8.05
CA VAL A 89 13.82 -13.79 -8.44
C VAL A 89 13.85 -15.05 -9.26
N THR A 90 13.00 -16.02 -8.90
CA THR A 90 12.79 -17.27 -9.64
C THR A 90 11.45 -17.23 -10.33
N LEU A 91 11.43 -17.48 -11.64
CA LEU A 91 10.21 -17.77 -12.39
C LEU A 91 10.08 -19.29 -12.47
N SER A 92 9.05 -19.86 -11.83
CA SER A 92 8.91 -21.30 -11.65
C SER A 92 8.48 -22.04 -12.93
N SER A 93 7.92 -21.31 -13.88
CA SER A 93 7.37 -21.82 -15.14
C SER A 93 7.75 -20.92 -16.31
N GLY A 94 8.00 -21.53 -17.47
CA GLY A 94 8.16 -20.79 -18.72
C GLY A 94 6.81 -20.29 -19.26
N TYR A 95 6.88 -19.31 -20.16
CA TYR A 95 5.72 -18.66 -20.77
C TYR A 95 6.06 -18.17 -22.18
N TRP A 96 5.02 -17.98 -23.01
CA TRP A 96 5.19 -17.27 -24.28
C TRP A 96 4.99 -15.78 -24.07
N MET A 97 5.82 -14.95 -24.69
CA MET A 97 5.72 -13.49 -24.67
C MET A 97 5.62 -12.93 -26.09
N GLY A 98 4.83 -11.88 -26.29
CA GLY A 98 4.79 -11.14 -27.54
C GLY A 98 6.19 -10.71 -27.97
N LYS A 99 6.56 -11.07 -29.20
CA LYS A 99 7.86 -10.70 -29.80
C LYS A 99 8.05 -9.18 -29.82
N PHE A 100 6.94 -8.47 -30.00
CA PHE A 100 6.81 -7.04 -30.09
C PHE A 100 5.77 -6.54 -29.08
N GLU A 101 5.72 -5.23 -28.86
CA GLU A 101 4.54 -4.58 -28.29
C GLU A 101 3.32 -4.81 -29.18
N VAL A 102 2.12 -4.81 -28.57
CA VAL A 102 0.87 -4.96 -29.30
C VAL A 102 0.72 -3.83 -30.30
N THR A 103 0.59 -4.16 -31.58
CA THR A 103 0.47 -3.17 -32.65
C THR A 103 -0.96 -2.64 -32.78
N LYS A 104 -1.10 -1.47 -33.39
CA LYS A 104 -2.42 -0.90 -33.73
C LYS A 104 -3.25 -1.82 -34.64
N GLU A 105 -2.60 -2.55 -35.54
CA GLU A 105 -3.23 -3.57 -36.37
C GLU A 105 -3.82 -4.72 -35.53
N GLN A 106 -3.04 -5.25 -34.58
CA GLN A 106 -3.48 -6.30 -33.67
C GLN A 106 -4.61 -5.81 -32.75
N TRP A 107 -4.48 -4.59 -32.21
CA TRP A 107 -5.54 -3.94 -31.43
C TRP A 107 -6.84 -3.86 -32.21
N LYS A 108 -6.82 -3.32 -33.43
CA LYS A 108 -8.01 -3.20 -34.27
C LYS A 108 -8.62 -4.57 -34.61
N ALA A 109 -7.79 -5.58 -34.86
CA ALA A 109 -8.26 -6.94 -35.16
C ALA A 109 -9.01 -7.59 -33.99
N VAL A 110 -8.59 -7.33 -32.75
CA VAL A 110 -9.19 -7.94 -31.54
C VAL A 110 -10.31 -7.08 -30.97
N MET A 111 -10.12 -5.76 -30.89
CA MET A 111 -11.00 -4.84 -30.17
C MET A 111 -11.95 -4.06 -31.09
N GLY A 112 -11.62 -3.89 -32.37
CA GLY A 112 -12.40 -3.08 -33.30
C GLY A 112 -12.39 -1.57 -33.02
N THR A 113 -11.52 -1.08 -32.12
CA THR A 113 -11.44 0.33 -31.71
C THR A 113 -10.07 0.95 -32.03
N ALA A 114 -9.95 2.27 -31.87
CA ALA A 114 -8.71 3.02 -32.09
C ALA A 114 -8.58 4.20 -31.10
N PRO A 115 -8.24 3.96 -29.82
CA PRO A 115 -8.19 5.01 -28.79
C PRO A 115 -7.20 6.16 -29.06
N TRP A 116 -6.23 5.92 -29.95
CA TRP A 116 -5.21 6.88 -30.38
C TRP A 116 -5.66 7.80 -31.54
N GLU A 117 -6.84 7.59 -32.13
CA GLU A 117 -7.28 8.35 -33.30
C GLU A 117 -7.49 9.85 -32.97
N GLY A 118 -6.94 10.73 -33.80
CA GLY A 118 -6.96 12.19 -33.58
C GLY A 118 -6.05 12.68 -32.45
N ARG A 119 -5.26 11.80 -31.81
CA ARG A 119 -4.33 12.19 -30.74
C ARG A 119 -2.97 12.61 -31.32
N PRO A 120 -2.33 13.66 -30.76
CA PRO A 120 -1.02 14.11 -31.21
C PRO A 120 0.05 13.05 -30.93
N SER A 121 1.07 12.96 -31.77
CA SER A 121 2.20 12.01 -31.59
C SER A 121 1.79 10.53 -31.52
N ALA A 122 0.55 10.19 -31.91
CA ALA A 122 0.09 8.81 -31.96
C ALA A 122 0.85 8.01 -33.01
N GLY A 123 1.12 8.60 -34.18
CA GLY A 123 1.57 7.91 -35.39
C GLY A 123 0.39 7.23 -36.11
N GLU A 124 0.44 7.15 -37.44
CA GLU A 124 -0.67 6.63 -38.26
C GLU A 124 -0.44 5.19 -38.75
N ASP A 125 0.81 4.74 -38.80
CA ASP A 125 1.15 3.39 -39.26
C ASP A 125 0.58 2.32 -38.32
N LEU A 126 -0.17 1.38 -38.89
CA LEU A 126 -0.78 0.27 -38.15
C LEU A 126 0.23 -0.70 -37.55
N LYS A 127 1.49 -0.70 -38.00
CA LYS A 127 2.59 -1.50 -37.44
C LYS A 127 3.27 -0.85 -36.25
N THR A 128 2.90 0.38 -35.87
CA THR A 128 3.37 1.01 -34.61
C THR A 128 2.62 0.43 -33.40
N PRO A 129 3.20 0.51 -32.18
CA PRO A 129 2.53 0.12 -30.95
C PRO A 129 1.16 0.81 -30.77
N ALA A 130 0.20 0.07 -30.23
CA ALA A 130 -1.04 0.64 -29.71
C ALA A 130 -0.71 1.50 -28.48
N ASN A 131 -0.69 2.81 -28.67
CA ASN A 131 -0.47 3.82 -27.63
C ASN A 131 -1.77 4.53 -27.24
N TYR A 132 -1.72 5.44 -26.28
CA TYR A 132 -2.92 6.03 -25.67
C TYR A 132 -3.88 4.97 -25.08
N VAL A 133 -3.31 3.91 -24.55
CA VAL A 133 -4.02 2.83 -23.86
C VAL A 133 -3.63 2.85 -22.38
N ASP A 134 -4.65 2.97 -21.54
CA ASP A 134 -4.48 2.83 -20.09
C ASP A 134 -4.35 1.34 -19.70
N TRP A 135 -4.01 1.08 -18.43
CA TRP A 135 -3.78 -0.28 -17.95
C TRP A 135 -5.03 -1.15 -18.06
N SER A 136 -6.20 -0.58 -17.74
CA SER A 136 -7.49 -1.28 -17.80
C SER A 136 -7.83 -1.71 -19.23
N SER A 137 -7.55 -0.86 -20.20
CA SER A 137 -7.76 -1.11 -21.62
C SER A 137 -6.79 -2.18 -22.14
N ALA A 138 -5.52 -2.15 -21.70
CA ALA A 138 -4.54 -3.19 -22.02
C ALA A 138 -4.93 -4.56 -21.44
N ALA A 139 -5.42 -4.59 -20.19
CA ALA A 139 -5.95 -5.81 -19.57
C ALA A 139 -7.20 -6.33 -20.30
N ALA A 140 -8.12 -5.46 -20.71
CA ALA A 140 -9.30 -5.83 -21.50
C ALA A 140 -8.91 -6.38 -22.88
N PHE A 141 -7.87 -5.85 -23.52
CA PHE A 141 -7.32 -6.42 -24.75
C PHE A 141 -6.82 -7.84 -24.52
N ALA A 142 -6.07 -8.11 -23.45
CA ALA A 142 -5.57 -9.45 -23.15
C ALA A 142 -6.72 -10.46 -22.89
N GLU A 143 -7.79 -10.02 -22.23
CA GLU A 143 -9.00 -10.83 -22.05
C GLU A 143 -9.72 -11.11 -23.39
N ALA A 144 -9.85 -10.10 -24.25
CA ALA A 144 -10.44 -10.27 -25.57
C ALA A 144 -9.59 -11.20 -26.46
N LEU A 145 -8.27 -11.04 -26.42
CA LEU A 145 -7.31 -11.90 -27.11
C LEU A 145 -7.43 -13.35 -26.63
N THR A 146 -7.64 -13.57 -25.32
CA THR A 146 -7.87 -14.91 -24.76
C THR A 146 -9.06 -15.60 -25.43
N LYS A 147 -10.17 -14.87 -25.60
CA LYS A 147 -11.39 -15.39 -26.24
C LYS A 147 -11.16 -15.70 -27.72
N VAL A 148 -10.38 -14.87 -28.41
CA VAL A 148 -10.05 -15.02 -29.83
C VAL A 148 -9.09 -16.18 -30.08
N ALA A 149 -8.05 -16.31 -29.25
CA ALA A 149 -6.96 -17.26 -29.47
C ALA A 149 -7.21 -18.63 -28.83
N GLY A 150 -8.19 -18.75 -27.91
CA GLY A 150 -8.47 -19.99 -27.19
C GLY A 150 -7.39 -20.40 -26.18
N VAL A 151 -6.47 -19.48 -25.85
CA VAL A 151 -5.39 -19.64 -24.86
C VAL A 151 -5.40 -18.43 -23.94
N ASN A 152 -5.11 -18.64 -22.66
CA ASN A 152 -5.08 -17.55 -21.68
C ASN A 152 -3.95 -16.54 -21.98
N PHE A 153 -4.31 -15.27 -22.15
CA PHE A 153 -3.42 -14.13 -22.31
C PHE A 153 -3.59 -13.13 -21.18
N ARG A 154 -2.48 -12.49 -20.82
CA ARG A 154 -2.39 -11.43 -19.80
C ARG A 154 -1.25 -10.47 -20.15
N LEU A 155 -1.10 -9.42 -19.33
CA LEU A 155 0.13 -8.63 -19.31
C LEU A 155 1.24 -9.44 -18.60
N PRO A 156 2.53 -9.24 -18.95
CA PRO A 156 3.63 -9.82 -18.19
C PRO A 156 3.63 -9.28 -16.77
N THR A 157 4.09 -10.09 -15.80
CA THR A 157 4.50 -9.51 -14.53
C THR A 157 5.72 -8.64 -14.71
N GLU A 158 5.98 -7.77 -13.76
CA GLU A 158 7.17 -6.94 -13.72
C GLU A 158 8.45 -7.79 -13.80
N ALA A 159 8.50 -8.88 -13.03
CA ALA A 159 9.64 -9.79 -13.04
C ALA A 159 9.79 -10.56 -14.35
N GLU A 160 8.68 -11.02 -14.93
CA GLU A 160 8.68 -11.66 -16.25
C GLU A 160 9.21 -10.71 -17.33
N TRP A 161 8.81 -9.44 -17.28
CA TRP A 161 9.28 -8.45 -18.24
C TRP A 161 10.79 -8.23 -18.08
N GLU A 162 11.29 -8.01 -16.86
CA GLU A 162 12.73 -7.74 -16.65
C GLU A 162 13.59 -8.96 -16.99
N TYR A 163 13.15 -10.16 -16.60
CA TYR A 163 13.82 -11.42 -16.94
C TYR A 163 13.93 -11.59 -18.46
N ALA A 164 12.82 -11.37 -19.16
CA ALA A 164 12.75 -11.47 -20.60
C ALA A 164 13.59 -10.39 -21.29
N CYS A 165 13.61 -9.15 -20.78
CA CYS A 165 14.44 -8.05 -21.30
C CYS A 165 15.92 -8.39 -21.21
N ARG A 166 16.37 -8.85 -20.02
CA ARG A 166 17.76 -9.24 -19.76
C ARG A 166 18.20 -10.43 -20.60
N ALA A 167 17.33 -11.42 -20.81
CA ALA A 167 17.62 -12.60 -21.61
C ALA A 167 18.97 -13.26 -21.26
N GLY A 168 19.26 -13.36 -19.95
CA GLY A 168 20.49 -13.92 -19.40
C GLY A 168 21.62 -12.93 -19.14
N THR A 169 21.49 -11.65 -19.51
CA THR A 169 22.51 -10.64 -19.20
C THR A 169 22.35 -10.05 -17.79
N THR A 170 23.46 -9.60 -17.22
CA THR A 170 23.53 -8.89 -15.92
C THR A 170 24.01 -7.44 -16.11
N THR A 171 24.00 -6.96 -17.35
CA THR A 171 24.46 -5.64 -17.76
C THR A 171 23.35 -4.60 -17.63
N ARG A 172 23.74 -3.33 -17.73
CA ARG A 172 22.84 -2.17 -17.67
C ARG A 172 21.76 -2.19 -18.76
N PHE A 173 22.15 -2.52 -19.99
CA PHE A 173 21.27 -2.78 -21.12
C PHE A 173 21.41 -4.24 -21.56
N TYR A 174 20.44 -4.76 -22.31
CA TYR A 174 20.52 -6.14 -22.80
C TYR A 174 21.68 -6.37 -23.79
N TRP A 175 22.26 -5.29 -24.36
CA TRP A 175 23.40 -5.33 -25.28
C TRP A 175 24.76 -5.02 -24.62
N GLY A 176 24.80 -4.75 -23.32
CA GLY A 176 26.01 -4.36 -22.60
C GLY A 176 25.83 -3.13 -21.71
N ASP A 177 26.93 -2.56 -21.24
CA ASP A 177 26.86 -1.41 -20.31
C ASP A 177 26.82 -0.03 -21.00
N ASP A 178 27.32 0.05 -22.24
CA ASP A 178 27.27 1.24 -23.11
C ASP A 178 27.49 2.59 -22.38
N PRO A 179 28.65 2.79 -21.72
CA PRO A 179 28.86 3.93 -20.81
C PRO A 179 28.86 5.28 -21.53
N THR A 180 29.14 5.29 -22.83
CA THR A 180 29.23 6.47 -23.70
C THR A 180 28.02 6.63 -24.64
N TYR A 181 27.06 5.70 -24.62
CA TYR A 181 25.87 5.70 -25.49
C TYR A 181 26.17 5.60 -26.99
N ASP A 182 27.25 4.92 -27.35
CA ASP A 182 27.64 4.76 -28.76
C ASP A 182 26.85 3.63 -29.45
N ALA A 183 26.32 2.68 -28.67
CA ALA A 183 25.60 1.53 -29.21
C ALA A 183 24.07 1.71 -29.21
N ILE A 184 23.52 2.56 -28.35
CA ILE A 184 22.07 2.70 -28.13
C ILE A 184 21.27 3.00 -29.40
N ASP A 185 21.82 3.77 -30.34
CA ASP A 185 21.14 4.10 -31.60
C ASP A 185 20.92 2.87 -32.48
N GLY A 186 21.74 1.84 -32.34
CA GLY A 186 21.56 0.55 -32.99
C GLY A 186 20.49 -0.34 -32.33
N HIS A 187 20.12 -0.09 -31.07
CA HIS A 187 19.39 -1.06 -30.23
C HIS A 187 18.05 -0.57 -29.69
N ALA A 188 17.80 0.74 -29.65
CA ALA A 188 16.57 1.30 -29.10
C ALA A 188 16.06 2.49 -29.92
N TRP A 189 14.73 2.65 -29.93
CA TRP A 189 14.07 3.90 -30.28
C TRP A 189 13.93 4.73 -29.01
N TRP A 190 14.72 5.80 -28.89
CA TRP A 190 14.80 6.63 -27.69
C TRP A 190 14.79 8.11 -28.09
N ARG A 191 14.83 9.01 -27.10
CA ARG A 191 14.71 10.46 -27.34
C ARG A 191 15.68 10.97 -28.42
N GLY A 192 16.92 10.50 -28.40
CA GLY A 192 18.00 10.95 -29.27
C GLY A 192 17.75 10.68 -30.76
N ASN A 193 17.11 9.57 -31.10
CA ASN A 193 16.92 9.14 -32.49
C ASN A 193 15.45 9.03 -32.94
N ALA A 194 14.48 9.21 -32.03
CA ALA A 194 13.06 9.19 -32.35
C ALA A 194 12.39 10.55 -32.11
N ALA A 195 12.40 11.06 -30.86
CA ALA A 195 11.72 12.30 -30.52
C ALA A 195 12.37 13.57 -31.09
N ASN A 196 13.68 13.54 -31.31
CA ASN A 196 14.44 14.66 -31.90
C ASN A 196 14.42 14.67 -33.44
N THR A 197 13.50 13.93 -34.06
CA THR A 197 13.30 13.90 -35.52
C THR A 197 12.03 14.63 -35.92
N GLU A 198 11.78 14.76 -37.23
CA GLU A 198 10.53 15.32 -37.75
C GLU A 198 9.31 14.44 -37.38
N LEU A 199 9.49 13.13 -37.27
CA LEU A 199 8.44 12.19 -36.92
C LEU A 199 8.45 11.90 -35.40
N LYS A 200 7.65 12.68 -34.66
CA LYS A 200 7.53 12.63 -33.20
C LYS A 200 6.45 11.63 -32.76
N CYS A 201 6.69 10.35 -32.97
CA CYS A 201 5.81 9.26 -32.54
C CYS A 201 6.58 7.93 -32.38
N PRO A 202 5.93 6.87 -31.85
CA PRO A 202 6.48 5.51 -31.89
C PRO A 202 6.79 5.06 -33.33
N ARG A 203 7.70 4.09 -33.45
CA ARG A 203 8.10 3.48 -34.73
C ARG A 203 7.43 2.12 -34.92
N SER A 204 7.40 1.66 -36.17
CA SER A 204 6.94 0.30 -36.47
C SER A 204 7.79 -0.69 -35.67
N VAL A 205 7.14 -1.68 -35.06
CA VAL A 205 7.83 -2.65 -34.20
C VAL A 205 8.88 -3.46 -34.98
N GLY A 206 9.93 -3.91 -34.29
CA GLY A 206 10.94 -4.82 -34.85
C GLY A 206 11.95 -4.18 -35.80
N GLN A 207 12.12 -2.86 -35.76
CA GLN A 207 13.10 -2.15 -36.59
C GLN A 207 14.51 -2.11 -35.97
N LYS A 208 14.67 -2.55 -34.72
CA LYS A 208 15.96 -2.72 -34.03
C LYS A 208 16.26 -4.22 -33.82
N PRO A 209 17.54 -4.62 -33.69
CA PRO A 209 17.91 -6.00 -33.39
C PRO A 209 17.21 -6.50 -32.13
N PRO A 210 16.83 -7.80 -32.08
CA PRO A 210 16.27 -8.38 -30.88
C PRO A 210 17.33 -8.56 -29.79
N ASN A 211 16.87 -8.76 -28.55
CA ASN A 211 17.72 -9.22 -27.46
C ASN A 211 18.14 -10.70 -27.65
N PRO A 212 19.01 -11.27 -26.78
CA PRO A 212 19.51 -12.64 -26.93
C PRO A 212 18.45 -13.75 -27.06
N TRP A 213 17.20 -13.51 -26.64
CA TRP A 213 16.10 -14.48 -26.78
C TRP A 213 15.16 -14.15 -27.95
N GLY A 214 15.42 -13.13 -28.76
CA GLY A 214 14.61 -12.85 -29.94
C GLY A 214 13.47 -11.86 -29.72
N LEU A 215 13.36 -11.22 -28.55
CA LEU A 215 12.39 -10.17 -28.28
C LEU A 215 12.90 -8.83 -28.81
N CYS A 216 12.01 -8.06 -29.45
CA CYS A 216 12.33 -6.73 -29.98
C CYS A 216 11.81 -5.62 -29.06
N ASP A 217 12.41 -4.44 -29.24
CA ASP A 217 11.98 -3.17 -28.65
C ASP A 217 11.99 -3.13 -27.09
N MET A 218 12.65 -4.09 -26.44
CA MET A 218 12.70 -4.22 -24.96
C MET A 218 13.33 -3.04 -24.21
N SER A 219 13.92 -2.05 -24.89
CA SER A 219 14.60 -0.90 -24.28
C SER A 219 14.13 0.45 -24.85
N GLY A 220 13.08 0.47 -25.68
CA GLY A 220 12.67 1.70 -26.35
C GLY A 220 11.31 1.57 -27.03
N ASN A 221 11.02 2.49 -27.93
CA ASN A 221 9.76 2.61 -28.66
C ASN A 221 8.60 3.03 -27.74
N VAL A 222 8.08 2.18 -26.86
CA VAL A 222 7.11 2.58 -25.82
C VAL A 222 7.44 1.93 -24.48
N SER A 223 7.16 2.64 -23.37
CA SER A 223 7.15 2.01 -22.05
C SER A 223 5.94 1.09 -21.94
N GLU A 224 6.09 -0.04 -21.27
CA GLU A 224 5.09 -1.10 -21.33
C GLU A 224 4.42 -1.39 -19.99
N TRP A 225 3.08 -1.45 -20.02
CA TRP A 225 2.29 -1.86 -18.86
C TRP A 225 2.60 -3.30 -18.45
N CYS A 226 2.93 -3.48 -17.18
CA CYS A 226 2.99 -4.79 -16.52
C CYS A 226 1.70 -5.05 -15.73
N GLN A 227 1.47 -6.31 -15.37
CA GLN A 227 0.34 -6.71 -14.55
C GLN A 227 0.41 -6.12 -13.13
N ASP A 228 1.61 -5.86 -12.62
CA ASP A 228 1.87 -5.53 -11.23
C ASP A 228 1.38 -4.13 -10.85
N TRP A 229 0.85 -4.05 -9.64
CA TRP A 229 0.80 -2.78 -8.91
C TRP A 229 2.22 -2.40 -8.47
N HIS A 230 2.51 -1.10 -8.43
CA HIS A 230 3.83 -0.61 -8.04
C HIS A 230 4.00 -0.60 -6.52
N SER A 231 5.11 -1.16 -6.02
CA SER A 231 5.56 -1.05 -4.63
C SER A 231 7.09 -1.14 -4.55
N PHE A 232 7.68 -0.84 -3.41
CA PHE A 232 9.12 -1.01 -3.18
C PHE A 232 9.54 -2.47 -3.27
N TYR A 233 10.80 -2.70 -3.64
CA TYR A 233 11.40 -4.02 -3.47
C TYR A 233 11.72 -4.23 -1.99
N PHE A 234 11.24 -5.34 -1.43
CA PHE A 234 11.48 -5.69 -0.02
C PHE A 234 12.87 -6.34 0.19
N GLY A 235 13.56 -6.68 -0.90
CA GLY A 235 14.80 -7.47 -0.86
C GLY A 235 14.55 -8.95 -0.56
N GLY A 236 15.60 -9.77 -0.72
CA GLY A 236 15.56 -11.22 -0.51
C GLY A 236 14.96 -12.02 -1.69
N PRO A 237 15.05 -13.36 -1.64
CA PRO A 237 14.54 -14.22 -2.71
C PRO A 237 13.02 -14.17 -2.87
N ALA A 238 12.54 -14.18 -4.13
CA ALA A 238 11.11 -14.27 -4.46
C ALA A 238 10.86 -15.30 -5.59
N THR A 239 9.70 -15.98 -5.60
CA THR A 239 9.33 -16.95 -6.66
C THR A 239 8.00 -16.61 -7.34
N ASP A 240 8.01 -16.15 -8.59
CA ASP A 240 6.87 -15.64 -9.37
C ASP A 240 6.21 -14.36 -8.78
N PRO A 241 6.96 -13.25 -8.56
CA PRO A 241 6.41 -12.06 -7.89
C PRO A 241 5.36 -11.38 -8.78
N ALA A 242 4.34 -10.84 -8.13
CA ALA A 242 3.13 -10.29 -8.76
C ALA A 242 2.78 -8.87 -8.27
N GLY A 243 3.70 -8.22 -7.55
CA GLY A 243 3.44 -6.97 -6.84
C GLY A 243 2.40 -7.12 -5.72
N PRO A 244 1.98 -6.02 -5.07
CA PRO A 244 0.90 -6.04 -4.10
C PRO A 244 -0.47 -6.25 -4.76
N ALA A 245 -1.47 -6.61 -3.96
CA ALA A 245 -2.83 -6.86 -4.44
C ALA A 245 -3.51 -5.60 -5.03
N ILE A 246 -3.21 -4.42 -4.45
CA ILE A 246 -3.69 -3.11 -4.92
C ILE A 246 -2.67 -2.03 -4.52
N ALA A 247 -2.51 -1.01 -5.36
CA ALA A 247 -1.75 0.20 -5.04
C ALA A 247 -2.37 1.40 -5.77
N SER A 248 -1.71 2.56 -5.69
CA SER A 248 -2.14 3.76 -6.41
C SER A 248 -1.69 3.79 -7.88
N HIS A 249 -0.60 3.08 -8.22
CA HIS A 249 0.03 3.13 -9.54
C HIS A 249 0.36 1.73 -10.05
N ARG A 250 0.36 1.55 -11.38
CA ARG A 250 0.77 0.32 -12.08
C ARG A 250 2.20 0.44 -12.58
N VAL A 251 2.89 -0.69 -12.69
CA VAL A 251 4.27 -0.71 -13.17
C VAL A 251 4.34 -0.53 -14.68
N LEU A 252 5.28 0.31 -15.12
CA LEU A 252 5.74 0.45 -16.50
C LEU A 252 7.20 0.01 -16.59
N ARG A 253 7.53 -0.79 -17.60
CA ARG A 253 8.90 -1.24 -17.85
C ARG A 253 9.44 -0.79 -19.20
N GLY A 254 10.77 -0.78 -19.28
CA GLY A 254 11.52 -0.37 -20.48
C GLY A 254 11.68 1.13 -20.63
N GLY A 255 12.04 1.53 -21.84
CA GLY A 255 12.13 2.92 -22.27
C GLY A 255 11.15 3.19 -23.40
N SER A 256 10.97 4.46 -23.73
CA SER A 256 10.11 4.91 -24.83
C SER A 256 10.85 5.80 -25.83
N TRP A 257 10.20 6.11 -26.94
CA TRP A 257 10.71 7.01 -27.98
C TRP A 257 11.03 8.44 -27.47
N ILE A 258 10.55 8.82 -26.28
CA ILE A 258 10.89 10.09 -25.59
C ILE A 258 11.82 9.91 -24.39
N THR A 259 12.17 8.68 -24.03
CA THR A 259 13.03 8.36 -22.89
C THR A 259 14.49 8.72 -23.20
N ILE A 260 15.17 9.33 -22.23
CA ILE A 260 16.60 9.63 -22.37
C ILE A 260 17.43 8.33 -22.34
N GLY A 261 18.57 8.32 -23.01
CA GLY A 261 19.34 7.08 -23.24
C GLY A 261 19.68 6.33 -21.95
N GLY A 262 20.08 7.05 -20.90
CA GLY A 262 20.41 6.45 -19.62
C GLY A 262 19.26 5.81 -18.85
N GLN A 263 18.02 6.00 -19.32
CA GLN A 263 16.81 5.40 -18.74
C GLN A 263 16.22 4.30 -19.64
N CYS A 264 16.92 3.87 -20.69
CA CYS A 264 16.53 2.75 -21.56
C CYS A 264 17.04 1.38 -21.03
N ARG A 265 17.37 1.31 -19.73
CA ARG A 265 18.06 0.20 -19.06
C ARG A 265 17.15 -0.99 -18.81
N SER A 266 17.72 -2.18 -18.65
CA SER A 266 16.97 -3.40 -18.37
C SER A 266 16.25 -3.36 -17.02
N SER A 267 16.86 -2.77 -15.98
CA SER A 267 16.23 -2.63 -14.67
C SER A 267 15.28 -1.44 -14.56
N ARG A 268 15.16 -0.60 -15.60
CA ARG A 268 14.34 0.61 -15.54
C ARG A 268 12.91 0.24 -15.19
N ARG A 269 12.43 0.79 -14.07
CA ARG A 269 11.02 0.69 -13.68
C ARG A 269 10.40 2.05 -13.44
N TYR A 270 9.25 2.29 -14.06
CA TYR A 270 8.45 3.48 -13.87
C TYR A 270 7.05 3.07 -13.38
N HIS A 271 6.22 4.05 -13.03
CA HIS A 271 4.86 3.78 -12.63
C HIS A 271 3.98 4.98 -12.96
N GLU A 272 2.72 4.69 -13.26
CA GLU A 272 1.70 5.68 -13.59
C GLU A 272 0.35 5.23 -13.01
N GLU A 273 -0.57 6.18 -12.85
CA GLU A 273 -1.94 5.85 -12.43
C GLU A 273 -2.59 4.89 -13.44
N PRO A 274 -3.46 3.95 -13.01
CA PRO A 274 -4.03 2.93 -13.89
C PRO A 274 -4.80 3.48 -15.09
N LEU A 275 -5.36 4.69 -14.98
CA LEU A 275 -6.15 5.37 -16.01
C LEU A 275 -5.32 6.31 -16.89
N MET A 276 -4.01 6.40 -16.66
CA MET A 276 -3.12 7.23 -17.47
C MET A 276 -2.92 6.63 -18.87
N ALA A 277 -3.08 7.45 -19.90
CA ALA A 277 -2.89 7.03 -21.30
C ALA A 277 -2.07 8.08 -22.06
N ARG A 278 -0.88 7.71 -22.55
CA ARG A 278 0.05 8.63 -23.24
C ARG A 278 0.56 8.05 -24.57
N SER A 279 1.15 8.92 -25.39
CA SER A 279 1.70 8.57 -26.72
C SER A 279 2.92 7.67 -26.68
N ASP A 280 3.56 7.53 -25.51
CA ASP A 280 4.79 6.76 -25.30
C ASP A 280 4.59 5.56 -24.36
N ILE A 281 3.33 5.24 -24.02
CA ILE A 281 2.93 4.08 -23.23
C ILE A 281 2.17 3.10 -24.13
N GLY A 282 2.58 1.84 -24.08
CA GLY A 282 1.93 0.70 -24.72
C GLY A 282 2.02 -0.53 -23.81
N PHE A 283 2.00 -1.72 -24.42
CA PHE A 283 2.12 -2.98 -23.67
C PHE A 283 2.43 -4.15 -24.62
N ARG A 284 2.91 -5.26 -24.05
CA ARG A 284 2.95 -6.57 -24.73
C ARG A 284 2.17 -7.60 -23.92
N VAL A 285 1.89 -8.75 -24.52
CA VAL A 285 1.11 -9.83 -23.91
C VAL A 285 1.95 -11.06 -23.63
N THR A 286 1.55 -11.85 -22.63
CA THR A 286 2.11 -13.18 -22.34
C THR A 286 1.01 -14.23 -22.30
N SER A 287 1.32 -15.45 -22.74
CA SER A 287 0.45 -16.61 -22.57
C SER A 287 0.99 -17.50 -21.46
N GLY A 288 0.14 -17.89 -20.52
CA GLY A 288 0.56 -18.75 -19.41
C GLY A 288 -0.51 -18.87 -18.34
N ASN A 289 -0.17 -19.62 -17.29
CA ASN A 289 -1.03 -19.74 -16.11
C ASN A 289 -1.35 -18.35 -15.54
N PRO A 290 -2.52 -18.18 -14.91
CA PRO A 290 -2.79 -17.00 -14.10
C PRO A 290 -1.66 -16.81 -13.10
N VAL A 291 -1.22 -15.58 -12.90
CA VAL A 291 -0.26 -15.26 -11.85
C VAL A 291 -0.93 -15.55 -10.51
N VAL A 292 -0.56 -16.69 -9.90
CA VAL A 292 -1.01 -17.03 -8.55
C VAL A 292 -0.16 -16.19 -7.60
N ARG A 293 -0.81 -15.37 -6.77
CA ARG A 293 -0.17 -14.51 -5.78
C ARG A 293 0.85 -15.32 -4.98
N GLN A 294 2.06 -14.78 -4.78
CA GLN A 294 3.05 -15.43 -3.92
C GLN A 294 2.52 -15.53 -2.49
N PRO A 295 2.37 -16.75 -1.94
CA PRO A 295 2.22 -16.93 -0.52
C PRO A 295 3.48 -16.42 0.19
N GLY A 296 3.31 -15.57 1.21
CA GLY A 296 4.40 -15.24 2.12
C GLY A 296 5.11 -13.89 1.89
N VAL A 297 4.76 -13.08 0.89
CA VAL A 297 5.21 -11.66 0.82
C VAL A 297 4.12 -10.76 1.40
N PRO A 298 4.44 -9.65 2.09
CA PRO A 298 3.43 -8.74 2.61
C PRO A 298 2.50 -8.22 1.51
N GLU A 299 1.19 -8.34 1.71
CA GLU A 299 0.18 -7.64 0.90
C GLU A 299 0.14 -6.17 1.34
N ILE A 300 0.22 -5.22 0.41
CA ILE A 300 0.38 -3.80 0.72
C ILE A 300 -0.74 -2.99 0.05
N VAL A 301 -1.29 -2.01 0.75
CA VAL A 301 -2.32 -1.08 0.23
C VAL A 301 -2.08 0.33 0.77
N ASP A 302 -2.04 1.35 -0.09
CA ASP A 302 -2.07 2.75 0.34
C ASP A 302 -3.50 3.10 0.79
N VAL A 303 -3.71 3.30 2.09
CA VAL A 303 -5.05 3.52 2.66
C VAL A 303 -5.41 5.00 2.62
N PHE A 304 -4.49 5.89 2.95
CA PHE A 304 -4.67 7.33 2.84
C PHE A 304 -3.44 7.95 2.18
N VAL A 305 -3.62 8.84 1.20
CA VAL A 305 -2.52 9.43 0.43
C VAL A 305 -2.57 10.95 0.56
N ALA A 306 -1.46 11.56 0.95
CA ALA A 306 -1.37 13.01 1.09
C ALA A 306 -1.67 13.71 -0.25
N GLY A 307 -2.39 14.83 -0.20
CA GLY A 307 -2.84 15.57 -1.38
C GLY A 307 -4.06 14.96 -2.09
N SER A 308 -4.57 13.81 -1.64
CA SER A 308 -5.81 13.21 -2.18
C SER A 308 -7.05 13.70 -1.42
N GLU A 309 -8.21 13.61 -2.05
CA GLU A 309 -9.53 13.95 -1.44
C GLU A 309 -9.62 15.37 -0.83
N GLY A 310 -8.80 16.31 -1.30
CA GLY A 310 -8.76 17.67 -0.76
C GLY A 310 -8.08 17.80 0.60
N VAL A 311 -7.33 16.77 1.03
CA VAL A 311 -6.59 16.74 2.30
C VAL A 311 -5.11 16.92 2.01
N ASN A 312 -4.46 17.90 2.66
CA ASN A 312 -3.03 18.11 2.52
C ASN A 312 -2.24 16.90 3.02
N THR A 313 -2.47 16.46 4.26
CA THR A 313 -1.73 15.36 4.87
C THR A 313 -2.64 14.52 5.76
N TYR A 314 -2.55 13.19 5.63
CA TYR A 314 -3.14 12.26 6.60
C TYR A 314 -2.10 11.82 7.62
N ARG A 315 -2.44 11.85 8.90
CA ARG A 315 -1.51 11.50 9.98
C ARG A 315 -2.17 10.73 11.12
N ILE A 316 -1.33 10.17 11.98
CA ILE A 316 -1.73 9.61 13.28
C ILE A 316 -2.72 8.43 13.12
N PRO A 317 -2.26 7.30 12.58
CA PRO A 317 -3.11 6.13 12.35
C PRO A 317 -3.55 5.47 13.66
N SER A 318 -4.82 5.05 13.71
CA SER A 318 -5.39 4.16 14.72
C SER A 318 -6.17 3.06 14.00
N MET A 319 -5.97 1.79 14.36
CA MET A 319 -6.61 0.68 13.66
C MET A 319 -6.97 -0.47 14.60
N LEU A 320 -8.22 -0.92 14.53
CA LEU A 320 -8.68 -2.11 15.23
C LEU A 320 -9.66 -2.93 14.39
N LEU A 321 -10.01 -4.12 14.88
CA LEU A 321 -11.09 -4.93 14.34
C LEU A 321 -12.39 -4.63 15.09
N ALA A 322 -13.46 -4.34 14.35
CA ALA A 322 -14.81 -4.37 14.85
C ALA A 322 -15.22 -5.81 15.25
N PRO A 323 -16.30 -5.99 16.04
CA PRO A 323 -16.79 -7.30 16.44
C PRO A 323 -17.00 -8.32 15.31
N ASP A 324 -17.37 -7.89 14.11
CA ASP A 324 -17.55 -8.76 12.94
C ASP A 324 -16.25 -9.08 12.16
N GLY A 325 -15.10 -8.56 12.60
CA GLY A 325 -13.82 -8.69 11.92
C GLY A 325 -13.57 -7.64 10.83
N THR A 326 -14.43 -6.62 10.69
CA THR A 326 -14.15 -5.46 9.83
C THR A 326 -12.97 -4.68 10.40
N LEU A 327 -11.99 -4.33 9.56
CA LEU A 327 -10.93 -3.39 9.92
C LEU A 327 -11.45 -1.96 9.87
N LEU A 328 -11.22 -1.21 10.95
CA LEU A 328 -11.51 0.21 11.05
C LEU A 328 -10.19 0.97 11.15
N ALA A 329 -9.86 1.76 10.13
CA ALA A 329 -8.65 2.59 10.09
C ALA A 329 -9.03 4.07 10.23
N PHE A 330 -8.70 4.66 11.37
CA PHE A 330 -8.89 6.07 11.67
C PHE A 330 -7.60 6.85 11.47
N CYS A 331 -7.72 8.12 11.09
CA CYS A 331 -6.59 9.03 11.09
C CYS A 331 -7.06 10.50 11.14
N GLU A 332 -6.11 11.38 11.39
CA GLU A 332 -6.24 12.82 11.19
C GLU A 332 -6.16 13.16 9.70
N ALA A 333 -7.16 13.86 9.18
CA ALA A 333 -7.13 14.45 7.86
C ALA A 333 -6.84 15.96 7.99
N ARG A 334 -5.55 16.32 7.93
CA ARG A 334 -5.08 17.71 8.07
C ARG A 334 -5.25 18.44 6.73
N LYS A 335 -6.20 19.37 6.68
CA LYS A 335 -6.71 19.90 5.41
C LYS A 335 -5.74 20.83 4.68
N GLU A 336 -5.03 21.67 5.42
CA GLU A 336 -4.28 22.78 4.82
C GLU A 336 -2.76 22.61 4.89
N SER A 337 -2.24 22.02 5.97
CA SER A 337 -0.81 21.77 6.15
C SER A 337 -0.55 20.49 6.94
N GLN A 338 0.70 20.06 6.95
CA GLN A 338 1.15 18.92 7.75
C GLN A 338 1.25 19.24 9.26
N ASP A 339 1.02 20.48 9.68
CA ASP A 339 1.26 20.91 11.06
C ASP A 339 0.11 20.49 11.97
N ASP A 340 0.41 20.32 13.26
CA ASP A 340 -0.61 20.01 14.27
C ASP A 340 -1.64 21.14 14.42
N ALA A 341 -1.38 22.33 13.86
CA ALA A 341 -2.27 23.51 13.91
C ALA A 341 -3.16 23.67 12.67
N SER A 342 -3.15 22.71 11.74
CA SER A 342 -4.03 22.73 10.59
C SER A 342 -5.47 22.37 10.99
N PRO A 343 -6.51 22.93 10.33
CA PRO A 343 -7.88 22.44 10.47
C PRO A 343 -7.90 20.94 10.17
N THR A 344 -8.30 20.13 11.14
CA THR A 344 -8.15 18.66 11.06
C THR A 344 -9.48 17.96 11.25
N ASP A 345 -9.86 17.16 10.26
CA ASP A 345 -11.03 16.28 10.33
C ASP A 345 -10.63 14.92 10.93
N MET A 346 -11.55 14.30 11.65
CA MET A 346 -11.42 12.90 12.08
C MET A 346 -12.07 12.00 11.03
N VAL A 347 -11.30 11.10 10.42
CA VAL A 347 -11.79 10.26 9.32
C VAL A 347 -11.60 8.77 9.57
N LEU A 348 -12.37 7.97 8.85
CA LEU A 348 -12.37 6.51 8.89
C LEU A 348 -12.36 5.94 7.46
N ARG A 349 -11.59 4.87 7.23
CA ARG A 349 -11.80 3.91 6.15
C ARG A 349 -12.03 2.52 6.72
N ARG A 350 -12.88 1.74 6.06
CA ARG A 350 -13.27 0.39 6.49
C ARG A 350 -12.80 -0.65 5.49
N SER A 351 -12.34 -1.80 5.95
CA SER A 351 -12.07 -2.97 5.11
C SER A 351 -12.80 -4.20 5.62
N VAL A 352 -13.53 -4.85 4.71
CA VAL A 352 -14.34 -6.05 4.98
C VAL A 352 -13.72 -7.33 4.40
N ASP A 353 -12.49 -7.23 3.87
CA ASP A 353 -11.78 -8.33 3.20
C ASP A 353 -10.36 -8.57 3.77
N GLY A 354 -10.16 -8.15 5.02
CA GLY A 354 -8.89 -8.31 5.74
C GLY A 354 -7.80 -7.34 5.28
N GLY A 355 -8.19 -6.16 4.78
CA GLY A 355 -7.31 -5.05 4.44
C GLY A 355 -6.83 -5.05 2.99
N ARG A 356 -7.42 -5.89 2.14
CA ARG A 356 -7.06 -6.01 0.71
C ARG A 356 -7.70 -4.93 -0.14
N SER A 357 -8.86 -4.45 0.27
CA SER A 357 -9.52 -3.27 -0.28
C SER A 357 -10.16 -2.45 0.84
N TRP A 358 -10.34 -1.15 0.59
CA TRP A 358 -10.88 -0.20 1.55
C TRP A 358 -12.05 0.55 0.93
N LEU A 359 -13.15 0.64 1.69
CA LEU A 359 -14.32 1.43 1.33
C LEU A 359 -13.97 2.94 1.34
N PRO A 360 -14.77 3.79 0.65
CA PRO A 360 -14.55 5.23 0.61
C PRO A 360 -14.43 5.87 2.01
N THR A 361 -13.66 6.96 2.08
CA THR A 361 -13.45 7.73 3.31
C THR A 361 -14.78 8.22 3.90
N GLN A 362 -14.97 7.99 5.20
CA GLN A 362 -16.04 8.58 6.00
C GLN A 362 -15.44 9.69 6.86
N VAL A 363 -16.04 10.87 6.85
CA VAL A 363 -15.70 11.93 7.82
C VAL A 363 -16.58 11.77 9.04
N LEU A 364 -15.97 11.53 10.20
CA LEU A 364 -16.68 11.32 11.46
C LEU A 364 -16.95 12.65 12.16
N VAL A 365 -15.96 13.55 12.16
CA VAL A 365 -16.07 14.88 12.74
C VAL A 365 -15.28 15.85 11.87
N HIS A 366 -15.90 16.98 11.53
CA HIS A 366 -15.22 18.06 10.81
C HIS A 366 -14.53 19.02 11.79
N GLY A 367 -13.26 19.35 11.53
CA GLY A 367 -12.59 20.48 12.16
C GLY A 367 -13.05 21.79 11.54
N ILE A 368 -13.47 22.75 12.38
CA ILE A 368 -13.96 24.08 11.96
C ILE A 368 -12.94 25.15 12.35
N GLY A 369 -12.59 26.05 11.41
CA GLY A 369 -11.63 27.12 11.69
C GLY A 369 -10.27 26.56 12.13
N ASN A 370 -9.74 27.04 13.26
CA ASN A 370 -8.44 26.59 13.79
C ASN A 370 -8.54 25.36 14.72
N GLU A 371 -9.69 24.69 14.77
CA GLU A 371 -9.86 23.48 15.57
C GLU A 371 -9.15 22.29 14.94
N ALA A 372 -8.38 21.56 15.75
CA ALA A 372 -7.73 20.32 15.33
C ALA A 372 -8.31 19.14 16.13
N LEU A 373 -9.07 18.28 15.44
CA LEU A 373 -9.47 16.98 15.97
C LEU A 373 -8.29 16.02 15.80
N MET A 374 -7.78 15.50 16.91
CA MET A 374 -6.46 14.87 16.92
C MET A 374 -6.44 13.59 17.75
N ASN A 375 -5.38 12.80 17.50
CA ASN A 375 -5.00 11.62 18.25
C ASN A 375 -6.15 10.62 18.46
N PRO A 376 -6.65 9.99 17.39
CA PRO A 376 -7.63 8.92 17.52
C PRO A 376 -7.04 7.75 18.32
N CYS A 377 -7.82 7.25 19.28
CA CYS A 377 -7.52 6.04 20.03
C CYS A 377 -8.81 5.25 20.26
N ALA A 378 -9.01 4.22 19.45
CA ALA A 378 -10.21 3.40 19.51
C ALA A 378 -10.04 2.18 20.44
N VAL A 379 -11.14 1.71 21.04
CA VAL A 379 -11.23 0.48 21.84
C VAL A 379 -12.57 -0.20 21.56
N VAL A 380 -12.58 -1.54 21.54
CA VAL A 380 -13.83 -2.31 21.44
C VAL A 380 -14.22 -2.83 22.81
N ASP A 381 -15.43 -2.50 23.24
CA ASP A 381 -16.08 -3.19 24.34
C ASP A 381 -16.75 -4.47 23.82
N ARG A 382 -16.10 -5.60 24.08
CA ARG A 382 -16.56 -6.93 23.64
C ARG A 382 -17.80 -7.41 24.39
N ALA A 383 -18.11 -6.83 25.55
CA ALA A 383 -19.32 -7.19 26.28
C ALA A 383 -20.59 -6.62 25.62
N THR A 384 -20.46 -5.44 25.00
CA THR A 384 -21.57 -4.73 24.35
C THR A 384 -21.48 -4.74 22.83
N ASN A 385 -20.38 -5.24 22.25
CA ASN A 385 -20.04 -5.13 20.83
C ASN A 385 -20.02 -3.68 20.32
N THR A 386 -19.66 -2.74 21.20
CA THR A 386 -19.56 -1.32 20.86
C THR A 386 -18.11 -0.97 20.53
N VAL A 387 -17.90 -0.24 19.44
CA VAL A 387 -16.63 0.42 19.16
C VAL A 387 -16.68 1.83 19.73
N LEU A 388 -15.70 2.17 20.57
CA LEU A 388 -15.54 3.48 21.18
C LEU A 388 -14.31 4.15 20.56
N LEU A 389 -14.47 5.31 19.96
CA LEU A 389 -13.37 6.14 19.46
C LEU A 389 -13.19 7.34 20.39
N ALA A 390 -12.10 7.35 21.15
CA ALA A 390 -11.68 8.54 21.87
C ALA A 390 -10.79 9.40 20.98
N CYS A 391 -11.00 10.71 21.02
CA CYS A 391 -10.14 11.70 20.39
C CYS A 391 -10.20 13.00 21.19
N MET A 392 -9.34 13.95 20.84
CA MET A 392 -9.39 15.28 21.42
C MET A 392 -9.65 16.33 20.37
N LYS A 393 -10.25 17.44 20.78
CA LYS A 393 -10.19 18.70 20.07
C LYS A 393 -9.22 19.62 20.79
N ALA A 394 -8.09 19.88 20.14
CA ALA A 394 -7.08 20.80 20.67
C ALA A 394 -7.58 22.23 20.53
N ASN A 395 -7.62 22.94 21.66
CA ASN A 395 -7.85 24.38 21.69
C ASN A 395 -6.51 25.11 21.81
N LYS A 396 -6.07 25.70 20.71
CA LYS A 396 -4.80 26.43 20.65
C LYS A 396 -4.90 27.87 21.14
N ILE A 397 -6.12 28.37 21.39
CA ILE A 397 -6.39 29.76 21.77
C ILE A 397 -7.45 29.78 22.88
N GLY A 398 -7.01 29.88 24.13
CA GLY A 398 -7.90 30.06 25.28
C GLY A 398 -7.37 29.42 26.56
N PRO A 399 -8.14 29.50 27.66
CA PRO A 399 -7.71 28.99 28.97
C PRO A 399 -7.80 27.46 29.10
N ASN A 400 -8.65 26.80 28.30
CA ASN A 400 -8.81 25.33 28.29
C ASN A 400 -8.00 24.75 27.12
N ARG A 401 -7.18 23.73 27.38
CA ARG A 401 -6.23 23.18 26.39
C ARG A 401 -6.87 22.17 25.45
N ASN A 402 -7.47 21.09 25.95
CA ASN A 402 -8.13 20.08 25.12
C ASN A 402 -9.56 19.81 25.59
N GLN A 403 -10.48 19.60 24.63
CA GLN A 403 -11.77 18.97 24.87
C GLN A 403 -11.69 17.49 24.47
N HIS A 404 -12.29 16.60 25.25
CA HIS A 404 -12.17 15.16 25.07
C HIS A 404 -13.48 14.60 24.54
N PHE A 405 -13.44 14.00 23.36
CA PHE A 405 -14.63 13.45 22.71
C PHE A 405 -14.61 11.93 22.67
N LEU A 406 -15.80 11.36 22.78
CA LEU A 406 -16.06 9.95 22.57
C LEU A 406 -17.14 9.79 21.49
N LEU A 407 -16.85 8.97 20.48
CA LEU A 407 -17.81 8.54 19.48
C LEU A 407 -18.06 7.05 19.62
N LEU A 408 -19.30 6.62 19.41
CA LEU A 408 -19.73 5.24 19.56
C LEU A 408 -20.26 4.67 18.24
N SER A 409 -19.91 3.43 17.93
CA SER A 409 -20.51 2.66 16.85
C SER A 409 -20.98 1.30 17.36
N GLN A 410 -22.22 0.95 17.03
CA GLN A 410 -22.85 -0.33 17.38
C GLN A 410 -23.13 -1.23 16.15
N ASP A 411 -22.64 -0.82 14.98
CA ASP A 411 -22.87 -1.48 13.69
C ASP A 411 -21.56 -1.71 12.92
N ASN A 412 -20.49 -1.99 13.68
CA ASN A 412 -19.15 -2.29 13.16
C ASN A 412 -18.55 -1.13 12.33
N GLY A 413 -18.74 0.09 12.81
CA GLY A 413 -18.18 1.31 12.24
C GLY A 413 -18.93 1.84 11.01
N GLN A 414 -20.13 1.34 10.70
CA GLN A 414 -20.92 1.85 9.56
C GLN A 414 -21.54 3.21 9.86
N THR A 415 -22.00 3.40 11.09
CA THR A 415 -22.50 4.68 11.61
C THR A 415 -21.88 4.97 12.97
N TRP A 416 -21.84 6.25 13.30
CA TRP A 416 -21.24 6.76 14.54
C TRP A 416 -22.19 7.74 15.21
N SER A 417 -22.19 7.75 16.54
CA SER A 417 -22.87 8.79 17.30
C SER A 417 -22.26 10.16 17.04
N GLU A 418 -23.03 11.21 17.31
CA GLU A 418 -22.45 12.55 17.48
C GLU A 418 -21.34 12.53 18.54
N PRO A 419 -20.27 13.33 18.38
CA PRO A 419 -19.18 13.41 19.35
C PRO A 419 -19.69 13.91 20.71
N MET A 420 -19.46 13.10 21.74
CA MET A 420 -19.86 13.39 23.12
C MET A 420 -18.68 13.94 23.90
N ASP A 421 -18.80 15.15 24.46
CA ASP A 421 -17.81 15.66 25.42
C ASP A 421 -17.87 14.83 26.71
N ILE A 422 -16.72 14.27 27.10
CA ILE A 422 -16.60 13.40 28.28
C ILE A 422 -15.79 14.03 29.41
N GLY A 423 -15.40 15.31 29.32
CA GLY A 423 -14.60 15.97 30.36
C GLY A 423 -15.18 15.82 31.76
N ASP A 424 -16.47 16.09 31.93
CA ASP A 424 -17.19 15.97 33.20
C ASP A 424 -17.43 14.51 33.66
N ARG A 425 -17.12 13.54 32.80
CA ARG A 425 -17.24 12.09 33.08
C ARG A 425 -15.89 11.44 33.39
N ILE A 426 -14.82 12.23 33.46
CA ILE A 426 -13.48 11.76 33.80
C ILE A 426 -13.18 12.16 35.25
N ALA A 427 -13.13 11.18 36.15
CA ALA A 427 -12.57 11.38 37.48
C ALA A 427 -11.07 11.72 37.38
N ASN A 428 -10.61 12.66 38.21
CA ASN A 428 -9.25 13.23 38.16
C ASN A 428 -8.95 13.94 36.83
N TYR A 429 -9.96 14.62 36.25
CA TYR A 429 -9.84 15.30 34.96
C TYR A 429 -8.63 16.23 34.89
N ASN A 430 -7.93 16.16 33.75
CA ASN A 430 -6.87 17.08 33.37
C ASN A 430 -7.04 17.37 31.87
N ASP A 431 -7.32 18.61 31.54
CA ASP A 431 -7.59 19.06 30.17
C ASP A 431 -6.34 19.06 29.28
N SER A 432 -5.15 18.81 29.82
CA SER A 432 -3.92 18.55 29.06
C SER A 432 -3.80 17.11 28.58
N PHE A 433 -4.70 16.21 28.99
CA PHE A 433 -4.65 14.82 28.55
C PHE A 433 -4.73 14.72 27.02
N VAL A 434 -3.99 13.77 26.47
CA VAL A 434 -3.98 13.43 25.06
C VAL A 434 -4.11 11.91 24.96
N PRO A 435 -5.18 11.37 24.36
CA PRO A 435 -5.32 9.93 24.17
C PRO A 435 -4.35 9.42 23.10
N GLY A 436 -3.94 8.16 23.22
CA GLY A 436 -3.07 7.45 22.29
C GLY A 436 -1.84 8.26 21.84
N PRO A 437 -1.61 8.41 20.52
CA PRO A 437 -2.39 7.78 19.46
C PRO A 437 -2.13 6.26 19.37
N GLY A 438 -2.92 5.54 18.58
CA GLY A 438 -2.87 4.09 18.45
C GLY A 438 -4.17 3.44 18.91
N VAL A 439 -4.13 2.39 19.74
CA VAL A 439 -5.36 1.70 20.18
C VAL A 439 -5.42 1.47 21.69
N GLY A 440 -6.64 1.51 22.22
CA GLY A 440 -6.95 1.04 23.56
C GLY A 440 -7.21 -0.46 23.59
N ILE A 441 -7.33 -1.00 24.80
CA ILE A 441 -7.63 -2.41 25.03
C ILE A 441 -8.80 -2.56 25.99
N GLN A 442 -9.53 -3.66 25.88
CA GLN A 442 -10.34 -4.17 26.98
C GLN A 442 -9.56 -5.32 27.64
N MET A 443 -9.33 -5.21 28.95
CA MET A 443 -8.68 -6.23 29.76
C MET A 443 -9.62 -7.44 29.98
N GLN A 444 -9.08 -8.57 30.43
CA GLN A 444 -9.88 -9.74 30.79
C GLN A 444 -10.87 -9.48 31.92
N SER A 445 -10.58 -8.51 32.80
CA SER A 445 -11.49 -8.04 33.84
C SER A 445 -12.75 -7.35 33.30
N GLY A 446 -12.76 -6.99 32.01
CA GLY A 446 -13.80 -6.18 31.37
C GLY A 446 -13.48 -4.68 31.33
N ARG A 447 -12.48 -4.22 32.10
CA ARG A 447 -12.00 -2.83 32.13
C ARG A 447 -11.54 -2.37 30.74
N LEU A 448 -12.06 -1.23 30.29
CA LEU A 448 -11.55 -0.53 29.11
C LEU A 448 -10.37 0.35 29.51
N VAL A 449 -9.33 0.39 28.67
CA VAL A 449 -8.10 1.16 28.89
C VAL A 449 -7.74 1.91 27.62
N ILE A 450 -7.56 3.21 27.72
CA ILE A 450 -7.10 4.11 26.66
C ILE A 450 -5.76 4.69 27.11
N PRO A 451 -4.62 4.32 26.48
CA PRO A 451 -3.33 4.90 26.79
C PRO A 451 -3.29 6.38 26.39
N GLY A 452 -2.35 7.14 26.93
CA GLY A 452 -2.17 8.54 26.62
C GLY A 452 -1.16 9.21 27.53
N TYR A 453 -1.19 10.54 27.61
CA TYR A 453 -0.30 11.31 28.47
C TYR A 453 -0.96 12.61 28.91
N ALA A 454 -0.51 13.15 30.04
CA ALA A 454 -0.91 14.46 30.54
C ALA A 454 0.26 15.11 31.28
N GLY A 455 0.24 16.44 31.43
CA GLY A 455 1.37 17.17 31.99
C GLY A 455 1.01 18.56 32.49
N THR A 456 2.02 19.29 32.96
CA THR A 456 1.89 20.71 33.27
C THR A 456 2.60 21.53 32.18
N PRO A 457 1.94 22.57 31.61
CA PRO A 457 2.64 23.55 30.80
C PRO A 457 3.56 24.36 31.72
N ASP A 458 4.88 24.17 31.65
CA ASP A 458 5.87 25.05 32.28
C ASP A 458 6.47 25.94 31.19
N GLU A 459 6.63 27.23 31.46
CA GLU A 459 7.11 28.24 30.50
C GLU A 459 8.63 28.14 30.25
N VAL A 460 9.37 27.40 31.08
CA VAL A 460 10.85 27.36 31.05
C VAL A 460 11.43 26.12 30.36
N LEU A 461 10.68 25.01 30.35
CA LEU A 461 11.08 23.77 29.69
C LEU A 461 9.87 23.25 28.90
N GLU A 462 10.03 23.07 27.60
CA GLU A 462 9.10 22.27 26.82
C GLU A 462 9.06 20.85 27.44
N GLU A 463 7.96 20.57 28.15
CA GLU A 463 7.32 19.26 28.35
C GLU A 463 7.55 18.49 29.68
N ASN A 464 6.83 18.89 30.74
CA ASN A 464 6.54 18.06 31.93
C ASN A 464 5.37 17.08 31.69
N PHE A 465 5.46 16.24 30.64
CA PHE A 465 4.44 15.23 30.34
C PHE A 465 4.82 13.84 30.87
N TYR A 466 3.79 13.08 31.26
CA TYR A 466 3.91 11.72 31.76
C TYR A 466 2.83 10.85 31.13
N SER A 467 3.24 9.70 30.58
CA SER A 467 2.29 8.70 30.09
C SER A 467 1.41 8.20 31.23
N ARG A 468 0.17 7.87 30.90
CA ARG A 468 -0.84 7.32 31.80
C ARG A 468 -1.98 6.72 30.99
N VAL A 469 -3.05 6.30 31.65
CA VAL A 469 -4.23 5.75 30.97
C VAL A 469 -5.51 6.40 31.48
N LEU A 470 -6.51 6.51 30.61
CA LEU A 470 -7.91 6.55 31.02
C LEU A 470 -8.40 5.11 31.14
N TYR A 471 -9.15 4.80 32.18
CA TYR A 471 -9.81 3.50 32.31
C TYR A 471 -11.29 3.63 32.70
N SER A 472 -12.08 2.65 32.30
CA SER A 472 -13.52 2.57 32.60
C SER A 472 -13.92 1.14 32.94
N ASP A 473 -14.70 0.99 34.01
CA ASP A 473 -15.24 -0.29 34.49
C ASP A 473 -16.76 -0.42 34.25
N ASP A 474 -17.38 0.56 33.57
CA ASP A 474 -18.82 0.66 33.37
C ASP A 474 -19.21 0.81 31.89
N HIS A 475 -18.43 0.14 31.02
CA HIS A 475 -18.64 0.11 29.56
C HIS A 475 -18.50 1.50 28.90
N GLY A 476 -17.59 2.33 29.42
CA GLY A 476 -17.27 3.65 28.85
C GLY A 476 -18.24 4.77 29.24
N GLN A 477 -19.12 4.53 30.23
CA GLN A 477 -20.05 5.55 30.72
C GLN A 477 -19.31 6.62 31.54
N ASN A 478 -18.42 6.19 32.44
CA ASN A 478 -17.53 7.04 33.22
C ASN A 478 -16.09 6.54 33.10
N TRP A 479 -15.15 7.46 33.23
CA TRP A 479 -13.72 7.21 33.08
C TRP A 479 -12.96 7.73 34.30
N THR A 480 -11.79 7.18 34.57
CA THR A 480 -10.86 7.71 35.55
C THR A 480 -9.49 7.88 34.92
N LEU A 481 -8.86 9.03 35.15
CA LEU A 481 -7.47 9.27 34.78
C LEU A 481 -6.55 8.63 35.83
N GLY A 482 -5.89 7.52 35.46
CA GLY A 482 -4.98 6.76 36.32
C GLY A 482 -3.67 7.49 36.63
N ALA A 483 -2.87 7.00 37.57
CA ALA A 483 -1.62 7.68 37.98
C ALA A 483 -0.62 7.85 36.81
N PRO A 484 0.21 8.91 36.83
CA PRO A 484 1.30 9.05 35.85
C PRO A 484 2.37 7.97 36.06
N VAL A 485 3.01 7.52 34.98
CA VAL A 485 4.25 6.73 35.08
C VAL A 485 5.35 7.58 35.74
N PRO A 486 6.34 6.98 36.44
CA PRO A 486 7.27 7.73 37.28
C PRO A 486 8.43 8.41 36.51
N GLN A 487 8.35 8.53 35.19
CA GLN A 487 9.39 9.10 34.32
C GLN A 487 8.76 9.95 33.22
N PHE A 488 9.46 10.98 32.75
CA PHE A 488 9.00 11.81 31.64
C PHE A 488 8.79 10.98 30.38
N SER A 489 7.59 11.06 29.83
CA SER A 489 7.17 10.32 28.65
C SER A 489 5.85 10.86 28.11
N ASP A 490 5.55 10.54 26.85
CA ASP A 490 4.36 11.01 26.14
C ASP A 490 3.57 9.82 25.55
N GLU A 491 3.60 9.65 24.23
CA GLU A 491 2.78 8.68 23.49
C GLU A 491 3.06 7.24 23.94
N SER A 492 2.01 6.44 24.10
CA SER A 492 2.15 5.10 24.66
C SER A 492 1.13 4.10 24.10
N GLN A 493 1.46 2.82 24.21
CA GLN A 493 0.57 1.71 23.87
C GLN A 493 0.43 0.75 25.05
N ALA A 494 -0.76 0.21 25.22
CA ALA A 494 -1.13 -0.67 26.31
C ALA A 494 -1.28 -2.12 25.84
N VAL A 495 -0.84 -3.07 26.66
CA VAL A 495 -1.12 -4.50 26.47
C VAL A 495 -1.34 -5.18 27.82
N GLU A 496 -2.28 -6.12 27.87
CA GLU A 496 -2.46 -6.99 29.04
C GLU A 496 -1.47 -8.16 28.97
N LEU A 497 -0.73 -8.37 30.04
CA LEU A 497 0.17 -9.51 30.22
C LEU A 497 -0.59 -10.74 30.68
N ARG A 498 0.04 -11.91 30.57
CA ARG A 498 -0.61 -13.18 30.92
C ARG A 498 -1.03 -13.30 32.39
N ASP A 499 -0.32 -12.63 33.28
CA ASP A 499 -0.66 -12.58 34.70
C ASP A 499 -1.81 -11.60 35.02
N GLY A 500 -2.38 -10.95 34.00
CA GLY A 500 -3.44 -9.95 34.13
C GLY A 500 -2.92 -8.54 34.41
N SER A 501 -1.61 -8.34 34.56
CA SER A 501 -1.04 -7.01 34.72
C SER A 501 -1.11 -6.22 33.41
N LEU A 502 -1.24 -4.90 33.54
CA LEU A 502 -1.21 -3.96 32.42
C LEU A 502 0.24 -3.51 32.19
N MET A 503 0.75 -3.73 30.98
CA MET A 503 2.00 -3.15 30.51
C MET A 503 1.72 -1.92 29.65
N LEU A 504 2.46 -0.84 29.90
CA LEU A 504 2.49 0.35 29.07
C LEU A 504 3.88 0.52 28.46
N ASN A 505 3.94 0.56 27.12
CA ASN A 505 5.15 0.86 26.38
C ASN A 505 5.14 2.33 25.96
N VAL A 506 6.07 3.12 26.48
CA VAL A 506 6.04 4.59 26.42
C VAL A 506 7.20 5.12 25.59
N ARG A 507 6.92 6.17 24.83
CA ARG A 507 7.92 6.93 24.09
C ARG A 507 8.81 7.70 25.05
N GLY A 508 10.12 7.56 24.90
CA GLY A 508 11.11 8.22 25.74
C GLY A 508 11.35 9.66 25.30
N ASN A 509 11.28 10.60 26.24
CA ASN A 509 11.60 12.00 25.96
C ASN A 509 13.11 12.18 25.70
N MET A 510 13.47 12.30 24.41
CA MET A 510 14.67 12.89 23.76
C MET A 510 16.09 12.61 24.30
N GLY A 511 16.25 11.75 25.31
CA GLY A 511 17.55 11.43 25.92
C GLY A 511 17.85 9.95 26.04
N MET A 512 16.87 9.05 25.83
CA MET A 512 17.05 7.62 26.13
C MET A 512 17.30 6.74 24.90
N SER A 513 16.82 7.17 23.72
CA SER A 513 16.91 6.41 22.45
C SER A 513 16.37 4.98 22.51
N CYS A 514 15.44 4.72 23.45
CA CYS A 514 14.76 3.45 23.60
C CYS A 514 13.43 3.63 24.34
N ARG A 515 12.51 2.68 24.14
CA ARG A 515 11.20 2.67 24.80
C ARG A 515 11.31 2.49 26.32
N GLY A 516 10.42 3.14 27.06
CA GLY A 516 10.18 2.82 28.46
C GLY A 516 9.07 1.77 28.59
N VAL A 517 9.11 0.99 29.67
CA VAL A 517 8.09 -0.01 30.00
C VAL A 517 7.66 0.20 31.45
N ALA A 518 6.35 0.40 31.64
CA ALA A 518 5.72 0.51 32.96
C ALA A 518 4.74 -0.66 33.18
N ILE A 519 4.68 -1.21 34.39
CA ILE A 519 3.79 -2.31 34.76
C ILE A 519 2.82 -1.85 35.86
N SER A 520 1.55 -2.20 35.72
CA SER A 520 0.48 -1.93 36.67
C SER A 520 -0.27 -3.22 37.01
N GLU A 521 -0.38 -3.53 38.30
CA GLU A 521 -1.10 -4.70 38.81
C GLU A 521 -2.60 -4.43 39.03
N ASN A 522 -3.02 -3.18 38.88
CA ASN A 522 -4.39 -2.70 39.10
C ASN A 522 -4.91 -1.90 37.90
N GLY A 523 -4.56 -2.34 36.69
CA GLY A 523 -5.16 -1.84 35.44
C GLY A 523 -5.00 -0.34 35.21
N GLY A 524 -3.88 0.25 35.62
CA GLY A 524 -3.52 1.64 35.35
C GLY A 524 -3.76 2.62 36.50
N GLU A 525 -4.30 2.16 37.64
CA GLU A 525 -4.48 3.00 38.83
C GLU A 525 -3.13 3.43 39.41
N THR A 526 -2.15 2.52 39.49
CA THR A 526 -0.77 2.77 39.95
C THR A 526 0.24 1.94 39.17
N TRP A 527 1.52 2.35 39.16
CA TRP A 527 2.60 1.66 38.46
C TRP A 527 3.61 1.06 39.45
N SER A 528 3.74 -0.27 39.47
CA SER A 528 4.61 -1.00 40.40
C SER A 528 6.06 -1.07 39.93
N ARG A 529 6.31 -0.94 38.61
CA ARG A 529 7.64 -1.04 38.01
C ARG A 529 7.76 -0.14 36.78
N PHE A 530 8.96 0.42 36.59
CA PHE A 530 9.36 1.12 35.37
C PHE A 530 10.80 0.74 34.99
N TYR A 531 11.10 0.56 33.71
CA TYR A 531 12.46 0.45 33.20
C TYR A 531 12.56 0.87 31.72
N TRP A 532 13.76 1.22 31.27
CA TRP A 532 14.06 1.51 29.86
C TRP A 532 14.49 0.23 29.14
N ASP A 533 13.73 -0.22 28.14
CA ASP A 533 14.02 -1.42 27.37
C ASP A 533 15.00 -1.10 26.22
N ARG A 534 16.28 -1.36 26.49
CA ARG A 534 17.37 -1.10 25.53
C ARG A 534 17.31 -1.95 24.25
N ALA A 535 16.52 -3.03 24.23
CA ALA A 535 16.30 -3.82 23.03
C ALA A 535 15.36 -3.10 22.03
N LEU A 536 14.48 -2.24 22.55
CA LEU A 536 13.53 -1.46 21.75
C LEU A 536 14.08 -0.06 21.47
N LYS A 537 15.06 0.01 20.57
CA LYS A 537 15.63 1.27 20.10
C LYS A 537 14.59 2.13 19.40
N GLU A 538 14.66 3.44 19.60
CA GLU A 538 13.79 4.39 18.93
C GLU A 538 14.52 5.70 18.58
N CYS A 539 14.05 6.36 17.54
CA CYS A 539 14.01 7.82 17.49
C CYS A 539 12.68 8.26 18.12
N PRO A 540 12.62 9.28 19.01
CA PRO A 540 11.38 9.64 19.70
C PRO A 540 10.19 9.73 18.73
N CYS A 541 9.29 8.75 18.81
CA CYS A 541 8.16 8.52 17.90
C CYS A 541 7.15 7.59 18.58
N GLU A 542 5.88 7.67 18.22
CA GLU A 542 4.91 6.63 18.56
C GLU A 542 5.35 5.26 18.03
N ALA A 543 4.92 4.19 18.70
CA ALA A 543 5.19 2.82 18.34
C ALA A 543 4.01 1.92 18.71
N SER A 544 3.71 0.94 17.86
CA SER A 544 2.63 -0.02 18.11
C SER A 544 3.08 -1.17 19.00
N LEU A 545 2.22 -1.61 19.93
CA LEU A 545 2.39 -2.83 20.71
C LEU A 545 1.04 -3.57 20.79
N ILE A 546 1.02 -4.84 20.39
CA ILE A 546 -0.17 -5.69 20.55
C ILE A 546 0.18 -7.05 21.14
N ARG A 547 -0.82 -7.68 21.75
CA ARG A 547 -0.81 -9.11 22.01
C ARG A 547 -1.32 -9.86 20.79
N TYR A 548 -0.48 -10.71 20.21
CA TYR A 548 -0.86 -11.60 19.12
C TYR A 548 -1.60 -12.84 19.65
N GLY A 549 -1.21 -13.38 20.81
CA GLY A 549 -1.92 -14.50 21.42
C GLY A 549 -1.49 -14.76 22.87
N CYS A 550 -2.28 -15.58 23.57
CA CYS A 550 -1.99 -16.06 24.94
C CYS A 550 -1.75 -17.58 25.00
N ASP A 551 -2.08 -18.33 23.94
CA ASP A 551 -2.10 -19.79 23.99
C ASP A 551 -0.73 -20.40 23.67
N GLU A 552 -0.15 -21.07 24.67
CA GLU A 552 1.10 -21.84 24.54
C GLU A 552 0.92 -23.11 23.70
N LYS A 553 -0.27 -23.72 23.70
CA LYS A 553 -0.52 -25.00 22.99
C LYS A 553 -0.41 -24.85 21.48
N ASP A 554 -0.68 -23.65 20.98
CA ASP A 554 -0.59 -23.30 19.57
C ASP A 554 0.74 -22.61 19.20
N GLY A 555 1.65 -22.38 20.15
CA GLY A 555 2.87 -21.60 19.92
C GLY A 555 2.61 -20.12 19.58
N LYS A 556 1.44 -19.58 19.92
CA LYS A 556 0.97 -18.24 19.55
C LYS A 556 1.17 -17.18 20.64
N ASN A 557 1.74 -17.54 21.80
CA ASN A 557 2.06 -16.55 22.83
C ASN A 557 3.14 -15.59 22.33
N ALA A 558 2.72 -14.40 21.90
CA ALA A 558 3.63 -13.38 21.42
C ALA A 558 3.11 -11.98 21.68
N LEU A 559 4.03 -11.09 22.06
CA LEU A 559 3.87 -9.65 21.91
C LEU A 559 4.52 -9.23 20.60
N LEU A 560 3.84 -8.37 19.84
CA LEU A 560 4.36 -7.78 18.62
C LEU A 560 4.56 -6.29 18.84
N PHE A 561 5.73 -5.79 18.43
CA PHE A 561 6.09 -4.38 18.53
C PHE A 561 6.54 -3.83 17.17
N ALA A 562 6.07 -2.65 16.79
CA ALA A 562 6.47 -2.00 15.55
C ALA A 562 6.86 -0.53 15.78
N ASN A 563 8.00 -0.13 15.22
CA ASN A 563 8.45 1.25 15.20
C ASN A 563 9.48 1.51 14.09
N PRO A 564 9.78 2.79 13.78
CA PRO A 564 10.98 3.16 13.04
C PRO A 564 12.26 2.75 13.81
N ASP A 565 13.02 1.80 13.28
CA ASP A 565 14.23 1.28 13.92
C ASP A 565 15.51 1.91 13.37
N ASN A 566 15.98 2.96 14.03
CA ASN A 566 17.25 3.62 13.71
C ASN A 566 18.47 3.03 14.45
N SER A 567 18.45 1.72 14.74
CA SER A 567 19.60 1.03 15.32
C SER A 567 20.89 1.29 14.52
N GLY A 568 21.85 2.00 15.11
CA GLY A 568 23.16 2.30 14.52
C GLY A 568 23.48 3.80 14.37
N GLU A 569 22.52 4.69 14.60
CA GLU A 569 22.70 6.15 14.50
C GLU A 569 22.57 6.79 15.89
N CYS A 570 23.57 7.59 16.30
CA CYS A 570 23.60 8.26 17.61
C CYS A 570 23.23 9.75 17.48
N TYR A 571 22.29 10.21 18.32
CA TYR A 571 21.84 11.58 18.65
C TYR A 571 21.92 12.71 17.60
N GLY A 572 20.77 13.35 17.37
CA GLY A 572 20.61 14.62 16.63
C GLY A 572 19.64 14.47 15.47
N ILE A 573 18.37 14.87 15.67
CA ILE A 573 17.26 14.86 14.70
C ILE A 573 17.34 13.64 13.74
N LEU A 574 17.19 12.45 14.31
CA LEU A 574 17.24 11.21 13.53
C LEU A 574 16.02 11.14 12.62
N GLU A 575 16.25 10.93 11.32
CA GLU A 575 15.17 10.72 10.37
C GLU A 575 14.41 9.45 10.74
N ARG A 576 13.09 9.54 10.91
CA ARG A 576 12.26 8.36 11.18
C ARG A 576 12.19 7.51 9.92
N THR A 577 12.88 6.37 9.93
CA THR A 577 13.00 5.43 8.80
C THR A 577 12.97 3.99 9.31
N LYS A 578 13.00 3.01 8.40
CA LYS A 578 13.17 1.58 8.75
C LYS A 578 12.04 1.04 9.63
N MET A 579 10.78 1.19 9.20
CA MET A 579 9.64 0.57 9.89
C MET A 579 9.89 -0.92 10.05
N THR A 580 9.99 -1.35 11.31
CA THR A 580 10.47 -2.69 11.68
C THR A 580 9.52 -3.32 12.68
N VAL A 581 9.18 -4.58 12.45
CA VAL A 581 8.31 -5.38 13.32
C VAL A 581 9.17 -6.37 14.10
N ARG A 582 8.88 -6.52 15.39
CA ARG A 582 9.56 -7.43 16.33
C ARG A 582 8.56 -8.31 17.04
N ALA A 583 8.97 -9.51 17.40
CA ALA A 583 8.18 -10.41 18.24
C ALA A 583 8.95 -10.84 19.49
N SER A 584 8.23 -10.89 20.60
CA SER A 584 8.69 -11.37 21.90
C SER A 584 7.81 -12.54 22.34
N PHE A 585 8.43 -13.62 22.81
CA PHE A 585 7.71 -14.82 23.29
C PHE A 585 7.75 -14.98 24.82
N ASP A 586 8.33 -14.01 25.53
CA ASP A 586 8.60 -14.07 26.98
C ASP A 586 8.06 -12.84 27.74
N GLU A 587 6.91 -12.31 27.30
CA GLU A 587 6.23 -11.14 27.89
C GLU A 587 7.07 -9.84 27.82
N GLY A 588 7.81 -9.66 26.73
CA GLY A 588 8.56 -8.43 26.43
C GLY A 588 9.94 -8.37 27.07
N LYS A 589 10.48 -9.51 27.56
CA LYS A 589 11.82 -9.54 28.16
C LYS A 589 12.91 -9.64 27.10
N THR A 590 12.65 -10.34 25.99
CA THR A 590 13.54 -10.45 24.84
C THR A 590 12.77 -10.36 23.52
N TRP A 591 13.45 -9.86 22.48
CA TRP A 591 12.87 -9.65 21.14
C TRP A 591 13.68 -10.40 20.08
N PRO A 592 13.64 -11.75 20.06
CA PRO A 592 14.51 -12.57 19.20
C PRO A 592 14.16 -12.49 17.71
N VAL A 593 12.93 -12.09 17.38
CA VAL A 593 12.48 -11.91 16.00
C VAL A 593 12.43 -10.43 15.67
N LYS A 594 13.03 -10.07 14.53
CA LYS A 594 13.08 -8.72 13.99
C LYS A 594 13.07 -8.81 12.46
N ARG A 595 12.13 -8.11 11.82
CA ARG A 595 12.06 -8.04 10.35
C ARG A 595 11.73 -6.62 9.89
N LEU A 596 12.53 -6.12 8.95
CA LEU A 596 12.31 -4.83 8.30
C LEU A 596 11.11 -4.93 7.36
N LEU A 597 10.13 -4.04 7.52
CA LEU A 597 8.94 -3.98 6.69
C LEU A 597 9.05 -2.91 5.60
N HIS A 598 9.58 -1.73 5.94
CA HIS A 598 9.77 -0.62 4.99
C HIS A 598 11.09 0.10 5.27
N PRO A 599 12.04 0.12 4.32
CA PRO A 599 13.36 0.72 4.53
C PRO A 599 13.35 2.26 4.54
N GLY A 600 12.38 2.89 3.86
CA GLY A 600 12.34 4.35 3.66
C GLY A 600 11.81 5.13 4.86
N PRO A 601 11.51 6.43 4.66
CA PRO A 601 10.85 7.28 5.65
C PRO A 601 9.55 6.65 6.17
N SER A 602 9.43 6.56 7.49
CA SER A 602 8.27 5.99 8.18
C SER A 602 8.15 6.51 9.60
N SER A 603 6.93 6.65 10.12
CA SER A 603 6.71 7.10 11.50
C SER A 603 5.67 6.31 12.26
N TYR A 604 4.52 6.89 12.57
CA TYR A 604 3.53 6.30 13.48
C TYR A 604 3.00 5.00 12.90
N SER A 605 2.63 4.05 13.76
CA SER A 605 2.13 2.75 13.34
C SER A 605 1.11 2.19 14.32
N THR A 606 0.23 1.32 13.83
CA THR A 606 -0.73 0.59 14.65
C THR A 606 -0.94 -0.78 14.06
N MET A 607 -1.02 -1.81 14.90
CA MET A 607 -1.12 -3.20 14.48
C MET A 607 -2.40 -3.85 14.97
N VAL A 608 -2.81 -4.91 14.28
CA VAL A 608 -3.90 -5.79 14.70
C VAL A 608 -3.61 -7.21 14.24
N ARG A 609 -4.08 -8.19 15.02
CA ARG A 609 -4.13 -9.59 14.60
C ARG A 609 -5.43 -9.83 13.83
N LEU A 610 -5.32 -10.23 12.58
CA LEU A 610 -6.45 -10.53 11.71
C LEU A 610 -7.12 -11.87 12.08
N PRO A 611 -8.40 -12.08 11.74
CA PRO A 611 -9.14 -13.31 12.11
C PRO A 611 -8.50 -14.61 11.60
N ASP A 612 -7.83 -14.55 10.45
CA ASP A 612 -7.11 -15.67 9.85
C ASP A 612 -5.71 -15.90 10.45
N GLY A 613 -5.29 -15.06 11.40
CA GLY A 613 -4.00 -15.14 12.06
C GLY A 613 -2.90 -14.32 11.39
N ASP A 614 -3.14 -13.69 10.24
CA ASP A 614 -2.17 -12.73 9.72
C ASP A 614 -2.09 -11.48 10.61
N ILE A 615 -1.02 -10.73 10.43
CA ILE A 615 -0.74 -9.47 11.11
C ILE A 615 -1.05 -8.36 10.11
N GLY A 616 -1.92 -7.43 10.51
CA GLY A 616 -2.13 -6.17 9.79
C GLY A 616 -1.42 -5.04 10.51
N ILE A 617 -0.65 -4.23 9.79
CA ILE A 617 -0.05 -2.98 10.30
C ILE A 617 -0.46 -1.83 9.40
N LEU A 618 -0.89 -0.73 10.01
CA LEU A 618 -1.16 0.54 9.36
C LEU A 618 -0.11 1.54 9.83
N PHE A 619 0.61 2.20 8.92
CA PHE A 619 1.72 3.08 9.30
C PHE A 619 1.91 4.27 8.35
N GLU A 620 2.42 5.37 8.89
CA GLU A 620 2.84 6.54 8.12
C GLU A 620 4.16 6.26 7.39
N GLY A 621 4.28 6.66 6.13
CA GLY A 621 5.53 6.55 5.39
C GLY A 621 5.55 7.29 4.05
N GLY A 622 6.62 7.04 3.30
CA GLY A 622 6.85 7.59 1.95
C GLY A 622 8.13 7.10 1.30
N GLU A 623 8.34 7.52 0.06
CA GLU A 623 9.62 7.34 -0.64
C GLU A 623 10.62 8.44 -0.24
N LYS A 624 10.16 9.69 -0.13
CA LYS A 624 11.02 10.86 0.19
C LYS A 624 10.70 11.46 1.55
N HIS A 625 9.44 11.39 1.98
CA HIS A 625 9.01 11.94 3.25
C HIS A 625 8.00 11.02 3.96
N ARG A 626 8.13 10.89 5.28
CA ARG A 626 7.32 9.98 6.14
C ARG A 626 5.81 10.32 6.23
N ARG A 627 5.31 11.27 5.43
CA ARG A 627 3.92 11.77 5.46
C ARG A 627 3.29 11.76 4.07
N GLU A 628 3.85 10.99 3.14
CA GLU A 628 3.28 10.85 1.79
C GLU A 628 2.03 9.97 1.80
N TRP A 629 1.97 8.98 2.70
CA TRP A 629 0.83 8.08 2.85
C TRP A 629 0.71 7.52 4.27
N ILE A 630 -0.48 6.97 4.55
CA ILE A 630 -0.72 5.94 5.56
C ILE A 630 -1.03 4.64 4.81
N ARG A 631 -0.21 3.61 5.00
CA ARG A 631 -0.23 2.35 4.26
C ARG A 631 -0.53 1.19 5.18
N PHE A 632 -1.35 0.27 4.68
CA PHE A 632 -1.61 -1.00 5.31
C PHE A 632 -0.68 -2.06 4.71
N ALA A 633 -0.05 -2.85 5.57
CA ALA A 633 0.66 -4.06 5.19
C ALA A 633 0.07 -5.25 5.94
N ARG A 634 -0.05 -6.38 5.26
CA ARG A 634 -0.54 -7.64 5.81
C ARG A 634 0.46 -8.76 5.54
N PHE A 635 0.85 -9.48 6.58
CA PHE A 635 1.82 -10.58 6.47
C PHE A 635 1.59 -11.64 7.56
N SER A 636 2.10 -12.84 7.34
CA SER A 636 1.95 -13.93 8.31
C SER A 636 3.02 -13.87 9.41
N MET A 637 2.76 -14.54 10.54
CA MET A 637 3.78 -14.77 11.57
C MET A 637 4.98 -15.56 11.02
N ALA A 638 4.74 -16.47 10.06
CA ALA A 638 5.81 -17.22 9.41
C ALA A 638 6.75 -16.29 8.62
N TRP A 639 6.20 -15.33 7.88
CA TRP A 639 7.00 -14.28 7.26
C TRP A 639 7.75 -13.47 8.32
N LEU A 640 7.10 -13.04 9.41
CA LEU A 640 7.80 -12.27 10.44
C LEU A 640 8.99 -13.03 11.06
N ALA A 641 8.83 -14.34 11.29
CA ALA A 641 9.83 -15.19 11.94
C ALA A 641 10.96 -15.66 11.02
N ASP A 642 10.73 -15.68 9.71
CA ASP A 642 11.71 -16.08 8.71
C ASP A 642 12.84 -15.03 8.59
N GLN A 643 14.09 -15.44 8.85
CA GLN A 643 15.28 -14.58 8.92
C GLN A 643 16.11 -14.56 7.63
N GLY A 644 15.60 -15.16 6.54
CA GLY A 644 16.25 -15.15 5.22
C GLY A 644 16.37 -16.52 4.60
#